data_AF-R9L4X8-F1
#
_entry.id   AF-R9L4X8-F1
#
_cell.length_a   1.000
_cell.length_b   1.000
_cell.length_c   1.000
_cell.angle_alpha   90.00
_cell.angle_beta   90.00
_cell.angle_gamma   90.00
#
_symmetry.space_group_name_H-M   'P 1'
#
loop_
_entity.id
_entity.type
_entity.pdbx_description
1 polymer ?
#
loop_
_entity_poly.entity_id
_entity_poly.type
_entity_poly.pdbx_seq_one_letter_code
_entity_poly.pdbx_strand_id
1 'polypeptide(L)'
;MDTAIKGVSKIFLVLLLVLGTLPGWFATGDGKAYAAVGSFAGGTGTEQDPYQIATAEQLNEVRNHTGYSTYYILTNHIDLAGYGNWVPISGFNGRIDGNGYVISNLSISSDSDYAGLFADIGYSGKLINMKLENVNVRGQGYVGGLAGQSKGQIDKSSVTGVVYGKNIVGGLVGNFENSSISESYSTATVSGIDLTSDNEIGGLVGHVFEGVIHKSYATGDVNGNEKVGGLVGYSYRDSTISESYATGAVSGTYVVGGLVGDYFQTTIRNSYAAGMVTGISYIGGLVGNTFQGLISNSFAIGTVSGQSFVGGLVGANFQTTYNNSFYDKVTTGQSAGAGEGKTTAEMQLEATFAGWDALVWRILPGQYPELKPPIQLTQGATVGTTKLNGVESGMEFSINGSAAYTSITNAVYDNIPVNIGDTITIRMAPPVTSGEFTLTVGYVDIKPADAPAAALEQGLQSGTTRLTSVSPLMEYRVNADAYQAITGTSEDNITVAAGDKIYVRIKPTAQQPASAVQVLSVTLADIKPIPVVPIGTAAITGVTVPVRGATPVITLPSTAEYTATVAWSPADSVFKANTVYTATIVVSPRAGYTLTGVPANFFTVAGATTTNEANSDTITAVFPATASETVGGGGSGSGSGSGSGSPASPSSTTPLTTPADQEQTPTKPEPESTNDLFKRSIVNAADLVKTIASRVEDAKKANVTMNFVDMQGHWAEETINTFTKLKLINGYEDGSFRPNNPITRAEFAVMLNRAFQIQGGSTMSPGLKDIEDSWAKEDIETLVAAGVINGYPDGTFKPNQTVTREEMVVMLSRIMNLDNLEKDQTKGHFNDLNGAYAAEEIQASAQAGIVSGKGDGSFNPKSNATRAEALQIILNVLKLKPELKTLLESLH
;
A
#
# COMPACT_ATOMS: atom_id res chain seq x y z
N MET A 1 -31.64 34.87 -11.27
CA MET A 1 -32.92 34.73 -10.55
C MET A 1 -33.20 33.25 -10.39
N ASP A 2 -33.49 32.73 -9.21
CA ASP A 2 -33.10 33.17 -7.88
C ASP A 2 -33.27 31.99 -6.90
N THR A 3 -32.52 31.99 -5.80
CA THR A 3 -32.79 31.29 -4.53
C THR A 3 -33.30 29.82 -4.52
N ALA A 4 -32.43 28.94 -3.99
CA ALA A 4 -32.60 28.31 -2.65
C ALA A 4 -33.00 26.82 -2.49
N ILE A 5 -32.02 26.07 -1.92
CA ILE A 5 -32.09 25.33 -0.64
C ILE A 5 -32.68 23.88 -0.60
N LYS A 6 -31.72 22.92 -0.46
CA LYS A 6 -31.61 21.76 0.47
C LYS A 6 -32.73 20.70 0.56
N GLY A 7 -32.35 19.40 0.53
CA GLY A 7 -33.30 18.28 0.71
C GLY A 7 -32.77 16.85 0.95
N VAL A 8 -31.58 16.67 1.56
CA VAL A 8 -31.18 15.53 2.45
C VAL A 8 -31.61 14.06 2.11
N SER A 9 -30.61 13.26 1.71
CA SER A 9 -30.25 11.90 2.23
C SER A 9 -31.19 10.65 2.14
N LYS A 10 -30.62 9.57 1.57
CA LYS A 10 -30.72 8.13 1.91
C LYS A 10 -32.09 7.48 2.19
N ILE A 11 -32.38 6.37 1.49
CA ILE A 11 -32.59 5.02 2.07
C ILE A 11 -32.46 3.93 0.98
N PHE A 12 -32.07 2.72 1.40
CA PHE A 12 -31.60 1.59 0.58
C PHE A 12 -32.63 0.44 0.54
N LEU A 13 -32.69 -0.31 -0.58
CA LEU A 13 -33.30 -1.67 -0.73
C LEU A 13 -34.82 -1.80 -0.41
N VAL A 14 -35.66 -2.59 -1.10
CA VAL A 14 -35.65 -4.03 -1.41
C VAL A 14 -36.57 -4.30 -2.64
N LEU A 15 -36.53 -5.53 -3.18
CA LEU A 15 -37.30 -6.10 -4.31
C LEU A 15 -36.81 -5.75 -5.72
N LEU A 16 -36.06 -6.69 -6.31
CA LEU A 16 -36.56 -7.42 -7.49
C LEU A 16 -35.81 -8.73 -7.70
N LEU A 17 -36.50 -9.83 -7.49
CA LEU A 17 -36.11 -11.16 -7.94
C LEU A 17 -37.40 -11.82 -8.46
N VAL A 18 -37.45 -12.12 -9.76
CA VAL A 18 -38.29 -13.14 -10.45
C VAL A 18 -38.32 -12.81 -11.96
N LEU A 19 -38.12 -13.85 -12.79
CA LEU A 19 -38.12 -13.89 -14.26
C LEU A 19 -36.89 -13.32 -14.97
N GLY A 20 -35.91 -14.20 -15.20
CA GLY A 20 -35.07 -14.13 -16.40
C GLY A 20 -35.61 -15.06 -17.50
N THR A 21 -35.31 -14.75 -18.76
CA THR A 21 -35.20 -15.72 -19.86
C THR A 21 -34.27 -15.16 -20.94
N LEU A 22 -33.10 -15.76 -21.12
CA LEU A 22 -32.57 -16.35 -22.37
C LEU A 22 -31.09 -16.77 -22.17
N PRO A 23 -30.55 -17.75 -22.93
CA PRO A 23 -29.47 -18.62 -22.42
C PRO A 23 -28.10 -18.42 -23.07
N GLY A 24 -27.03 -18.79 -22.34
CA GLY A 24 -25.69 -18.96 -22.90
C GLY A 24 -24.63 -19.26 -21.83
N TRP A 25 -24.08 -20.48 -21.84
CA TRP A 25 -22.98 -20.99 -20.99
C TRP A 25 -23.09 -20.83 -19.45
N PHE A 26 -23.42 -21.96 -18.80
CA PHE A 26 -22.87 -22.29 -17.50
C PHE A 26 -21.84 -23.42 -17.66
N ALA A 27 -20.60 -23.17 -17.26
CA ALA A 27 -19.75 -24.21 -16.71
C ALA A 27 -20.04 -24.30 -15.20
N THR A 28 -20.03 -25.50 -14.64
CA THR A 28 -20.39 -25.73 -13.23
C THR A 28 -19.27 -25.30 -12.29
N GLY A 29 -19.52 -24.25 -11.52
CA GLY A 29 -18.72 -23.82 -10.37
C GLY A 29 -19.65 -23.14 -9.35
N ASP A 30 -19.41 -23.36 -8.05
CA ASP A 30 -20.42 -23.11 -7.02
C ASP A 30 -20.87 -21.64 -6.94
N GLY A 31 -22.19 -21.44 -6.98
CA GLY A 31 -22.82 -20.13 -6.97
C GLY A 31 -22.69 -19.42 -5.62
N LYS A 32 -21.61 -18.66 -5.44
CA LYS A 32 -21.56 -17.52 -4.50
C LYS A 32 -21.70 -16.24 -5.30
N ALA A 33 -22.81 -15.53 -5.09
CA ALA A 33 -22.94 -14.17 -5.60
C ALA A 33 -21.92 -13.27 -4.87
N TYR A 34 -20.97 -12.71 -5.61
CA TYR A 34 -19.98 -11.79 -5.05
C TYR A 34 -20.66 -10.46 -4.69
N ALA A 35 -21.01 -10.31 -3.41
CA ALA A 35 -21.32 -9.01 -2.83
C ALA A 35 -20.02 -8.22 -2.68
N ALA A 36 -19.98 -6.98 -3.20
CA ALA A 36 -18.87 -6.07 -2.95
C ALA A 36 -18.92 -5.58 -1.50
N VAL A 37 -17.86 -5.82 -0.72
CA VAL A 37 -16.98 -4.81 -0.07
C VAL A 37 -15.76 -5.59 0.47
N GLY A 38 -14.62 -5.49 -0.20
CA GLY A 38 -13.35 -6.05 0.30
C GLY A 38 -12.67 -5.06 1.25
N SER A 39 -12.93 -5.16 2.56
CA SER A 39 -12.16 -4.41 3.56
C SER A 39 -11.05 -5.29 4.17
N PHE A 40 -9.89 -4.70 4.42
CA PHE A 40 -8.85 -5.30 5.27
C PHE A 40 -9.40 -5.61 6.67
N ALA A 41 -8.75 -6.51 7.42
CA ALA A 41 -9.23 -6.96 8.73
C ALA A 41 -9.15 -5.86 9.82
N GLY A 42 -8.42 -4.79 9.53
CA GLY A 42 -8.18 -3.62 10.36
C GLY A 42 -7.02 -2.82 9.77
N GLY A 43 -6.61 -1.76 10.47
CA GLY A 43 -5.53 -0.88 10.03
C GLY A 43 -5.99 0.26 9.12
N THR A 44 -5.20 1.32 9.09
CA THR A 44 -5.40 2.52 8.28
C THR A 44 -4.44 2.60 7.09
N GLY A 45 -3.55 1.63 6.94
CA GLY A 45 -2.53 1.58 5.89
C GLY A 45 -1.30 2.45 6.18
N THR A 46 -1.15 2.94 7.41
CA THR A 46 0.00 3.73 7.88
C THR A 46 1.07 2.85 8.53
N GLU A 47 2.30 3.33 8.69
CA GLU A 47 3.37 2.52 9.31
C GLU A 47 3.06 2.09 10.75
N GLN A 48 2.36 2.94 11.50
CA GLN A 48 2.00 2.71 12.91
C GLN A 48 0.69 1.91 13.08
N ASP A 49 -0.08 1.74 12.00
CA ASP A 49 -1.32 0.96 11.95
C ASP A 49 -1.56 0.41 10.52
N PRO A 50 -0.74 -0.56 10.07
CA PRO A 50 -0.78 -1.11 8.72
C PRO A 50 -2.06 -1.90 8.46
N TYR A 51 -2.49 -1.94 7.19
CA TYR A 51 -3.62 -2.76 6.75
C TYR A 51 -3.39 -4.24 7.06
N GLN A 52 -4.32 -4.83 7.80
CA GLN A 52 -4.21 -6.20 8.29
C GLN A 52 -4.79 -7.19 7.28
N ILE A 53 -3.97 -8.16 6.87
CA ILE A 53 -4.33 -9.20 5.91
C ILE A 53 -4.44 -10.54 6.64
N ALA A 54 -5.67 -11.06 6.75
CA ALA A 54 -5.98 -12.32 7.42
C ALA A 54 -6.53 -13.41 6.48
N THR A 55 -6.90 -13.05 5.24
CA THR A 55 -7.49 -13.97 4.24
C THR A 55 -6.95 -13.74 2.84
N ALA A 56 -7.18 -14.70 1.94
CA ALA A 56 -6.79 -14.62 0.53
C ALA A 56 -7.50 -13.48 -0.23
N GLU A 57 -8.75 -13.18 0.12
CA GLU A 57 -9.52 -12.07 -0.44
C GLU A 57 -8.90 -10.72 -0.06
N GLN A 58 -8.40 -10.59 1.17
CA GLN A 58 -7.72 -9.37 1.64
C GLN A 58 -6.33 -9.21 1.00
N LEU A 59 -5.61 -10.32 0.77
CA LEU A 59 -4.37 -10.28 -0.01
C LEU A 59 -4.65 -9.89 -1.47
N ASN A 60 -5.74 -10.38 -2.03
CA ASN A 60 -6.19 -10.02 -3.37
C ASN A 60 -6.58 -8.54 -3.49
N GLU A 61 -7.10 -7.92 -2.42
CA GLU A 61 -7.48 -6.50 -2.36
C GLU A 61 -6.28 -5.52 -2.39
N VAL A 62 -5.07 -6.00 -2.08
CA VAL A 62 -3.82 -5.20 -2.18
C VAL A 62 -3.63 -4.64 -3.60
N ARG A 63 -4.13 -5.33 -4.63
CA ARG A 63 -4.05 -4.87 -6.04
C ARG A 63 -4.76 -3.54 -6.31
N ASN A 64 -5.68 -3.12 -5.44
CA ASN A 64 -6.40 -1.86 -5.54
C ASN A 64 -5.75 -0.72 -4.73
N HIS A 65 -4.70 -1.03 -3.96
CA HIS A 65 -4.11 -0.14 -2.95
C HIS A 65 -2.57 -0.09 -3.04
N THR A 66 -2.01 -0.30 -4.23
CA THR A 66 -0.56 -0.49 -4.47
C THR A 66 0.33 0.76 -4.33
N GLY A 67 -0.23 1.91 -3.92
CA GLY A 67 0.45 3.21 -3.93
C GLY A 67 1.51 3.41 -2.85
N TYR A 68 2.30 4.48 -3.03
CA TYR A 68 3.32 4.94 -2.09
C TYR A 68 2.81 5.10 -0.66
N SER A 69 3.68 4.84 0.32
CA SER A 69 3.40 5.01 1.76
C SER A 69 2.17 4.23 2.27
N THR A 70 1.77 3.15 1.57
CA THR A 70 0.79 2.18 2.07
C THR A 70 1.52 1.02 2.76
N TYR A 71 1.07 0.64 3.94
CA TYR A 71 1.70 -0.38 4.77
C TYR A 71 0.72 -1.53 5.05
N TYR A 72 1.20 -2.76 4.92
CA TYR A 72 0.45 -4.00 5.10
C TYR A 72 1.15 -4.91 6.10
N ILE A 73 0.37 -5.67 6.86
CA ILE A 73 0.87 -6.71 7.75
C ILE A 73 0.00 -7.96 7.67
N LEU A 74 0.62 -9.14 7.57
CA LEU A 74 -0.10 -10.40 7.70
C LEU A 74 -0.43 -10.65 9.17
N THR A 75 -1.66 -11.09 9.43
CA THR A 75 -2.16 -11.44 10.76
C THR A 75 -2.61 -12.90 10.87
N ASN A 76 -2.49 -13.66 9.78
CA ASN A 76 -2.79 -15.09 9.72
C ASN A 76 -2.02 -15.76 8.57
N HIS A 77 -1.95 -17.09 8.58
CA HIS A 77 -1.58 -17.87 7.39
C HIS A 77 -2.65 -17.73 6.29
N ILE A 78 -2.22 -17.72 5.04
CA ILE A 78 -3.08 -17.54 3.86
C ILE A 78 -2.92 -18.77 2.96
N ASP A 79 -4.04 -19.33 2.50
CA ASP A 79 -4.08 -20.42 1.52
C ASP A 79 -4.69 -19.90 0.21
N LEU A 80 -3.94 -20.00 -0.88
CA LEU A 80 -4.35 -19.57 -2.22
C LEU A 80 -4.92 -20.69 -3.10
N ALA A 81 -5.06 -21.92 -2.59
CA ALA A 81 -5.60 -23.04 -3.35
C ALA A 81 -7.00 -22.75 -3.94
N GLY A 82 -7.81 -21.92 -3.27
CA GLY A 82 -9.13 -21.49 -3.73
C GLY A 82 -9.14 -20.55 -4.94
N TYR A 83 -8.00 -19.94 -5.31
CA TYR A 83 -7.89 -19.00 -6.44
C TYR A 83 -7.59 -19.70 -7.79
N GLY A 84 -7.04 -20.92 -7.77
CA GLY A 84 -6.75 -21.71 -8.97
C GLY A 84 -5.60 -21.17 -9.83
N ASN A 85 -5.84 -20.07 -10.55
CA ASN A 85 -4.82 -19.35 -11.32
C ASN A 85 -4.74 -17.90 -10.81
N TRP A 86 -3.78 -17.62 -9.95
CA TRP A 86 -3.59 -16.30 -9.37
C TRP A 86 -3.22 -15.28 -10.45
N VAL A 87 -3.91 -14.13 -10.46
CA VAL A 87 -3.54 -12.98 -11.29
C VAL A 87 -2.53 -12.14 -10.50
N PRO A 88 -1.25 -12.07 -10.93
CA PRO A 88 -0.20 -11.35 -10.21
C PRO A 88 -0.56 -9.90 -9.87
N ILE A 89 -0.10 -9.41 -8.72
CA ILE A 89 -0.30 -8.01 -8.30
C ILE A 89 0.72 -7.11 -9.01
N SER A 90 0.27 -6.16 -9.84
CA SER A 90 1.13 -5.24 -10.59
C SER A 90 1.29 -3.87 -9.92
N GLY A 91 2.42 -3.20 -10.15
CA GLY A 91 2.68 -1.83 -9.75
C GLY A 91 2.84 -1.62 -8.24
N PHE A 92 3.32 -2.63 -7.50
CA PHE A 92 3.39 -2.56 -6.04
C PHE A 92 4.50 -1.61 -5.54
N ASN A 93 4.11 -0.49 -4.96
CA ASN A 93 4.99 0.56 -4.43
C ASN A 93 4.82 0.79 -2.91
N GLY A 94 4.00 -0.02 -2.25
CA GLY A 94 3.82 -0.02 -0.79
C GLY A 94 4.82 -0.92 -0.05
N ARG A 95 4.59 -1.12 1.24
CA ARG A 95 5.37 -2.01 2.11
C ARG A 95 4.49 -3.10 2.69
N ILE A 96 4.91 -4.36 2.60
CA ILE A 96 4.22 -5.50 3.23
C ILE A 96 5.17 -6.31 4.11
N ASP A 97 4.73 -6.58 5.33
CA ASP A 97 5.42 -7.45 6.28
C ASP A 97 4.63 -8.75 6.45
N GLY A 98 5.25 -9.87 6.07
CA GLY A 98 4.71 -11.22 6.27
C GLY A 98 4.60 -11.62 7.74
N ASN A 99 5.25 -10.89 8.66
CA ASN A 99 5.09 -11.01 10.11
C ASN A 99 5.25 -12.46 10.64
N GLY A 100 6.09 -13.23 9.96
CA GLY A 100 6.36 -14.64 10.25
C GLY A 100 5.34 -15.65 9.70
N TYR A 101 4.17 -15.21 9.22
CA TYR A 101 3.14 -16.05 8.61
C TYR A 101 3.53 -16.54 7.20
N VAL A 102 2.75 -17.50 6.69
CA VAL A 102 2.99 -18.17 5.40
C VAL A 102 1.82 -17.94 4.46
N ILE A 103 2.13 -17.64 3.21
CA ILE A 103 1.22 -17.72 2.07
C ILE A 103 1.49 -19.05 1.37
N SER A 104 0.46 -19.89 1.21
CA SER A 104 0.60 -21.27 0.74
C SER A 104 -0.18 -21.53 -0.54
N ASN A 105 0.26 -22.52 -1.32
CA ASN A 105 -0.45 -23.06 -2.50
C ASN A 105 -0.70 -22.01 -3.61
N LEU A 106 0.23 -21.06 -3.79
CA LEU A 106 0.21 -20.14 -4.92
C LEU A 106 0.34 -20.92 -6.23
N SER A 107 -0.69 -20.89 -7.07
CA SER A 107 -0.66 -21.51 -8.40
C SER A 107 -0.85 -20.46 -9.48
N ILE A 108 0.08 -20.42 -10.44
CA ILE A 108 0.07 -19.54 -11.61
C ILE A 108 0.41 -20.40 -12.82
N SER A 109 -0.44 -20.40 -13.83
CA SER A 109 -0.15 -20.92 -15.16
C SER A 109 -0.63 -19.92 -16.19
N SER A 110 0.31 -19.15 -16.73
CA SER A 110 0.02 -18.08 -17.68
C SER A 110 1.05 -18.01 -18.80
N ASP A 111 0.64 -17.48 -19.95
CA ASP A 111 1.56 -17.08 -21.02
C ASP A 111 2.07 -15.63 -20.85
N SER A 112 2.02 -15.10 -19.61
CA SER A 112 2.46 -13.74 -19.28
C SER A 112 3.98 -13.66 -19.10
N ASP A 113 4.53 -12.48 -19.39
CA ASP A 113 5.92 -12.12 -19.15
C ASP A 113 6.22 -11.70 -17.71
N TYR A 114 5.22 -11.63 -16.83
CA TYR A 114 5.40 -11.25 -15.43
C TYR A 114 4.62 -12.21 -14.53
N ALA A 115 5.29 -13.25 -14.05
CA ALA A 115 4.69 -14.32 -13.24
C ALA A 115 5.33 -14.40 -11.84
N GLY A 116 4.47 -14.36 -10.82
CA GLY A 116 4.78 -14.43 -9.39
C GLY A 116 3.58 -13.94 -8.56
N LEU A 117 3.67 -13.96 -7.23
CA LEU A 117 2.63 -13.34 -6.38
C LEU A 117 2.40 -11.88 -6.79
N PHE A 118 3.51 -11.17 -7.06
CA PHE A 118 3.56 -9.87 -7.71
C PHE A 118 4.04 -10.01 -9.17
N ALA A 119 3.47 -9.22 -10.09
CA ALA A 119 4.00 -9.05 -11.44
C ALA A 119 5.29 -8.23 -11.37
N ASP A 120 5.19 -7.07 -10.74
CA ASP A 120 6.24 -6.09 -10.59
C ASP A 120 6.14 -5.36 -9.25
N ILE A 121 7.32 -5.11 -8.66
CA ILE A 121 7.51 -4.29 -7.47
C ILE A 121 8.29 -3.04 -7.90
N GLY A 122 7.75 -1.86 -7.63
CA GLY A 122 8.37 -0.58 -7.98
C GLY A 122 9.48 -0.16 -7.00
N TYR A 123 10.13 0.97 -7.29
CA TYR A 123 11.34 1.43 -6.57
C TYR A 123 11.13 1.65 -5.05
N SER A 124 9.95 2.12 -4.63
CA SER A 124 9.61 2.26 -3.20
C SER A 124 8.99 1.00 -2.60
N GLY A 125 8.73 -0.03 -3.41
CA GLY A 125 8.13 -1.27 -2.97
C GLY A 125 9.05 -2.00 -1.99
N LYS A 126 8.50 -2.49 -0.88
CA LYS A 126 9.28 -3.22 0.12
C LYS A 126 8.55 -4.46 0.63
N LEU A 127 9.13 -5.63 0.38
CA LEU A 127 8.65 -6.92 0.88
C LEU A 127 9.54 -7.38 2.03
N ILE A 128 8.96 -7.76 3.17
CA ILE A 128 9.71 -8.20 4.36
C ILE A 128 9.05 -9.45 4.93
N ASN A 129 9.84 -10.43 5.37
CA ASN A 129 9.35 -11.66 6.03
C ASN A 129 8.33 -12.46 5.18
N MET A 130 8.31 -12.28 3.85
CA MET A 130 7.32 -12.92 2.97
C MET A 130 7.70 -14.39 2.75
N LYS A 131 6.95 -15.31 3.34
CA LYS A 131 7.17 -16.75 3.20
C LYS A 131 6.11 -17.37 2.31
N LEU A 132 6.54 -17.89 1.16
CA LEU A 132 5.68 -18.56 0.19
C LEU A 132 6.01 -20.06 0.18
N GLU A 133 5.03 -20.90 0.52
CA GLU A 133 5.20 -22.35 0.57
C GLU A 133 4.35 -23.07 -0.48
N ASN A 134 4.91 -24.13 -1.06
CA ASN A 134 4.25 -24.94 -2.10
C ASN A 134 3.75 -24.10 -3.30
N VAL A 135 4.61 -23.24 -3.84
CA VAL A 135 4.29 -22.50 -5.07
C VAL A 135 4.36 -23.43 -6.28
N ASN A 136 3.51 -23.19 -7.27
CA ASN A 136 3.55 -23.80 -8.59
C ASN A 136 3.37 -22.69 -9.64
N VAL A 137 4.48 -22.09 -10.05
CA VAL A 137 4.46 -20.89 -10.93
C VAL A 137 4.98 -21.26 -12.31
N ARG A 138 4.22 -20.93 -13.34
CA ARG A 138 4.56 -21.10 -14.76
C ARG A 138 4.28 -19.81 -15.55
N GLY A 139 5.33 -19.28 -16.19
CA GLY A 139 5.28 -18.07 -17.03
C GLY A 139 6.20 -18.15 -18.26
N GLN A 140 6.33 -17.06 -19.01
CA GLN A 140 7.14 -17.00 -20.24
C GLN A 140 8.39 -16.11 -20.07
N GLY A 141 8.21 -14.80 -19.96
CA GLY A 141 9.27 -13.79 -19.77
C GLY A 141 10.00 -13.86 -18.43
N TYR A 142 9.62 -13.00 -17.49
CA TYR A 142 10.20 -12.89 -16.15
C TYR A 142 9.34 -13.66 -15.13
N VAL A 143 9.93 -14.68 -14.51
CA VAL A 143 9.22 -15.62 -13.65
C VAL A 143 9.94 -15.76 -12.31
N GLY A 144 9.22 -15.53 -11.21
CA GLY A 144 9.67 -15.82 -9.86
C GLY A 144 8.53 -16.25 -8.95
N GLY A 145 8.81 -16.98 -7.87
CA GLY A 145 7.77 -17.39 -6.93
C GLY A 145 7.12 -16.19 -6.23
N LEU A 146 7.95 -15.23 -5.78
CA LEU A 146 7.50 -14.02 -5.10
C LEU A 146 7.17 -12.90 -6.10
N ALA A 147 8.03 -12.66 -7.09
CA ALA A 147 7.83 -11.62 -8.09
C ALA A 147 8.37 -11.97 -9.48
N GLY A 148 7.65 -11.59 -10.54
CA GLY A 148 8.19 -11.61 -11.90
C GLY A 148 9.36 -10.64 -12.03
N GLN A 149 9.15 -9.38 -11.65
CA GLN A 149 10.17 -8.33 -11.59
C GLN A 149 10.19 -7.63 -10.23
N SER A 150 11.38 -7.22 -9.75
CA SER A 150 11.49 -6.28 -8.62
C SER A 150 12.50 -5.18 -8.88
N LYS A 151 12.07 -3.94 -8.61
CA LYS A 151 12.93 -2.75 -8.44
C LYS A 151 12.96 -2.28 -6.99
N GLY A 152 12.21 -2.96 -6.11
CA GLY A 152 12.08 -2.67 -4.70
C GLY A 152 12.86 -3.64 -3.82
N GLN A 153 12.93 -3.31 -2.53
CA GLN A 153 13.69 -4.07 -1.54
C GLN A 153 12.95 -5.34 -1.13
N ILE A 154 13.68 -6.45 -1.01
CA ILE A 154 13.13 -7.73 -0.51
C ILE A 154 14.04 -8.22 0.62
N ASP A 155 13.50 -8.32 1.83
CA ASP A 155 14.23 -8.73 3.03
C ASP A 155 13.60 -9.97 3.66
N LYS A 156 14.41 -10.89 4.18
CA LYS A 156 14.00 -12.06 5.00
C LYS A 156 12.89 -12.92 4.39
N SER A 157 12.83 -12.96 3.06
CA SER A 157 11.72 -13.56 2.33
C SER A 157 12.12 -14.89 1.70
N SER A 158 11.17 -15.82 1.55
CA SER A 158 11.46 -17.17 1.08
C SER A 158 10.39 -17.79 0.20
N VAL A 159 10.83 -18.69 -0.70
CA VAL A 159 9.96 -19.47 -1.59
C VAL A 159 10.33 -20.95 -1.53
N THR A 160 9.32 -21.82 -1.45
CA THR A 160 9.41 -23.28 -1.64
C THR A 160 8.39 -23.74 -2.67
N GLY A 161 8.70 -24.81 -3.43
CA GLY A 161 7.81 -25.35 -4.47
C GLY A 161 8.52 -25.54 -5.82
N VAL A 162 7.84 -25.21 -6.91
CA VAL A 162 8.36 -25.31 -8.29
C VAL A 162 8.11 -24.03 -9.09
N VAL A 163 9.12 -23.60 -9.84
CA VAL A 163 9.07 -22.41 -10.71
C VAL A 163 9.55 -22.78 -12.11
N TYR A 164 8.71 -22.53 -13.10
CA TYR A 164 8.94 -22.83 -14.51
C TYR A 164 8.81 -21.57 -15.36
N GLY A 165 9.83 -21.25 -16.15
CA GLY A 165 9.77 -20.13 -17.09
C GLY A 165 10.49 -20.41 -18.40
N LYS A 166 10.32 -19.55 -19.40
CA LYS A 166 10.98 -19.71 -20.70
C LYS A 166 12.27 -18.90 -20.80
N ASN A 167 12.22 -17.62 -20.46
CA ASN A 167 13.32 -16.68 -20.68
C ASN A 167 14.14 -16.44 -19.40
N ILE A 168 13.61 -15.69 -18.43
CA ILE A 168 14.32 -15.31 -17.20
C ILE A 168 13.58 -15.86 -15.98
N VAL A 169 14.23 -16.74 -15.23
CA VAL A 169 13.58 -17.56 -14.19
C VAL A 169 14.40 -17.55 -12.92
N GLY A 170 13.82 -17.06 -11.82
CA GLY A 170 14.38 -17.19 -10.48
C GLY A 170 13.44 -17.96 -9.56
N GLY A 171 13.94 -18.61 -8.52
CA GLY A 171 13.06 -19.18 -7.50
C GLY A 171 12.30 -18.12 -6.70
N LEU A 172 12.96 -17.00 -6.37
CA LEU A 172 12.38 -15.87 -5.65
C LEU A 172 11.89 -14.77 -6.60
N VAL A 173 12.77 -14.27 -7.49
CA VAL A 173 12.50 -13.17 -8.42
C VAL A 173 13.00 -13.49 -9.83
N GLY A 174 12.23 -13.21 -10.87
CA GLY A 174 12.69 -13.34 -12.26
C GLY A 174 13.79 -12.32 -12.60
N ASN A 175 13.40 -11.06 -12.77
CA ASN A 175 14.28 -9.93 -13.09
C ASN A 175 14.41 -8.97 -11.88
N PHE A 176 15.63 -8.62 -11.49
CA PHE A 176 15.91 -7.78 -10.32
C PHE A 176 16.81 -6.59 -10.66
N GLU A 177 16.39 -5.37 -10.29
CA GLU A 177 17.06 -4.13 -10.69
C GLU A 177 17.25 -3.13 -9.54
N ASN A 178 18.40 -2.45 -9.49
CA ASN A 178 18.60 -1.18 -8.74
C ASN A 178 18.20 -1.21 -7.24
N SER A 179 18.32 -2.34 -6.55
CA SER A 179 17.86 -2.48 -5.16
C SER A 179 18.60 -3.58 -4.39
N SER A 180 18.12 -3.94 -3.19
CA SER A 180 18.68 -5.02 -2.36
C SER A 180 17.73 -6.20 -2.13
N ILE A 181 18.24 -7.42 -2.35
CA ILE A 181 17.70 -8.68 -1.79
C ILE A 181 18.62 -9.08 -0.63
N SER A 182 18.08 -9.12 0.59
CA SER A 182 18.81 -9.43 1.82
C SER A 182 18.18 -10.58 2.60
N GLU A 183 19.02 -11.44 3.20
CA GLU A 183 18.62 -12.52 4.12
C GLU A 183 17.51 -13.44 3.58
N SER A 184 17.41 -13.55 2.24
CA SER A 184 16.30 -14.18 1.54
C SER A 184 16.74 -15.45 0.83
N TYR A 185 15.83 -16.41 0.64
CA TYR A 185 16.23 -17.70 0.09
C TYR A 185 15.17 -18.42 -0.75
N SER A 186 15.62 -19.36 -1.57
CA SER A 186 14.77 -20.23 -2.36
C SER A 186 15.17 -21.68 -2.17
N THR A 187 14.20 -22.52 -1.83
CA THR A 187 14.34 -23.98 -1.88
C THR A 187 13.51 -24.58 -3.02
N ALA A 188 12.97 -23.75 -3.91
CA ALA A 188 12.15 -24.18 -5.02
C ALA A 188 13.01 -24.81 -6.13
N THR A 189 12.51 -25.86 -6.77
CA THR A 189 13.09 -26.36 -8.01
C THR A 189 12.79 -25.38 -9.13
N VAL A 190 13.83 -24.90 -9.83
CA VAL A 190 13.72 -23.90 -10.89
C VAL A 190 14.10 -24.53 -12.23
N SER A 191 13.20 -24.51 -13.22
CA SER A 191 13.51 -25.10 -14.53
C SER A 191 13.04 -24.25 -15.71
N GLY A 192 13.89 -24.22 -16.74
CA GLY A 192 13.50 -23.81 -18.07
C GLY A 192 12.40 -24.72 -18.61
N ILE A 193 11.41 -24.13 -19.26
CA ILE A 193 10.34 -24.83 -20.00
C ILE A 193 10.85 -25.25 -21.38
N ASP A 194 11.66 -24.39 -21.98
CA ASP A 194 12.30 -24.57 -23.27
C ASP A 194 13.81 -24.63 -23.02
N LEU A 195 14.41 -25.80 -23.25
CA LEU A 195 15.85 -26.02 -23.11
C LEU A 195 16.58 -25.81 -24.45
N THR A 196 15.98 -25.07 -25.38
CA THR A 196 16.57 -24.67 -26.66
C THR A 196 16.65 -23.15 -26.84
N SER A 197 16.07 -22.37 -25.93
CA SER A 197 16.14 -20.90 -25.92
C SER A 197 17.27 -20.36 -25.06
N ASP A 198 17.67 -19.12 -25.35
CA ASP A 198 18.65 -18.35 -24.60
C ASP A 198 18.05 -17.92 -23.24
N ASN A 199 18.11 -18.80 -22.25
CA ASN A 199 17.47 -18.63 -20.95
C ASN A 199 18.45 -18.25 -19.83
N GLU A 200 17.97 -17.48 -18.86
CA GLU A 200 18.72 -16.95 -17.72
C GLU A 200 18.07 -17.45 -16.43
N ILE A 201 18.65 -18.50 -15.84
CA ILE A 201 17.99 -19.29 -14.80
C ILE A 201 18.83 -19.36 -13.54
N GLY A 202 18.28 -18.86 -12.43
CA GLY A 202 18.92 -18.89 -11.11
C GLY A 202 18.05 -19.54 -10.05
N GLY A 203 18.65 -20.24 -9.09
CA GLY A 203 17.90 -20.82 -7.97
C GLY A 203 17.20 -19.76 -7.09
N LEU A 204 17.78 -18.55 -6.98
CA LEU A 204 17.18 -17.40 -6.30
C LEU A 204 16.67 -16.34 -7.30
N VAL A 205 17.52 -15.88 -8.22
CA VAL A 205 17.21 -14.78 -9.16
C VAL A 205 17.64 -15.13 -10.59
N GLY A 206 16.77 -14.93 -11.58
CA GLY A 206 17.11 -15.17 -12.98
C GLY A 206 18.16 -14.17 -13.50
N HIS A 207 17.83 -12.88 -13.45
CA HIS A 207 18.68 -11.77 -13.90
C HIS A 207 18.81 -10.67 -12.83
N VAL A 208 20.02 -10.12 -12.69
CA VAL A 208 20.34 -9.01 -11.77
C VAL A 208 21.01 -7.86 -12.52
N PHE A 209 20.50 -6.64 -12.35
CA PHE A 209 21.01 -5.40 -12.95
C PHE A 209 21.24 -4.34 -11.86
N GLU A 210 22.46 -3.83 -11.70
CA GLU A 210 22.82 -2.81 -10.70
C GLU A 210 22.26 -3.12 -9.29
N GLY A 211 22.26 -4.42 -8.93
CA GLY A 211 21.55 -4.96 -7.76
C GLY A 211 22.49 -5.58 -6.72
N VAL A 212 22.04 -5.59 -5.46
CA VAL A 212 22.75 -6.19 -4.33
C VAL A 212 22.01 -7.44 -3.85
N ILE A 213 22.69 -8.59 -3.86
CA ILE A 213 22.26 -9.82 -3.19
C ILE A 213 23.21 -10.06 -2.00
N HIS A 214 22.64 -10.11 -0.80
CA HIS A 214 23.39 -10.19 0.45
C HIS A 214 22.79 -11.24 1.39
N LYS A 215 23.63 -12.06 2.04
CA LYS A 215 23.19 -13.07 3.04
C LYS A 215 22.09 -14.02 2.55
N SER A 216 22.06 -14.28 1.25
CA SER A 216 20.94 -14.93 0.57
C SER A 216 21.37 -16.24 -0.09
N TYR A 217 20.45 -17.20 -0.24
CA TYR A 217 20.86 -18.54 -0.67
C TYR A 217 19.82 -19.34 -1.46
N ALA A 218 20.28 -20.36 -2.18
CA ALA A 218 19.44 -21.26 -2.93
C ALA A 218 19.83 -22.74 -2.71
N THR A 219 18.84 -23.59 -2.45
CA THR A 219 19.06 -25.03 -2.20
C THR A 219 18.26 -25.96 -3.10
N GLY A 220 17.30 -25.42 -3.87
CA GLY A 220 16.56 -26.20 -4.86
C GLY A 220 17.37 -26.41 -6.14
N ASP A 221 17.11 -27.52 -6.84
CA ASP A 221 17.78 -27.85 -8.10
C ASP A 221 17.40 -26.87 -9.21
N VAL A 222 18.37 -26.57 -10.08
CA VAL A 222 18.28 -25.58 -11.16
C VAL A 222 18.60 -26.25 -12.50
N ASN A 223 17.69 -26.14 -13.47
CA ASN A 223 17.83 -26.75 -14.79
C ASN A 223 17.52 -25.76 -15.91
N GLY A 224 18.47 -25.52 -16.83
CA GLY A 224 18.32 -24.57 -17.92
C GLY A 224 19.11 -24.94 -19.17
N ASN A 225 19.42 -23.96 -20.01
CA ASN A 225 20.16 -24.15 -21.26
C ASN A 225 21.35 -23.19 -21.36
N GLU A 226 21.10 -21.87 -21.39
CA GLU A 226 22.12 -20.89 -21.76
C GLU A 226 22.93 -20.40 -20.55
N LYS A 227 22.36 -19.53 -19.71
CA LYS A 227 23.01 -18.98 -18.51
C LYS A 227 22.34 -19.53 -17.25
N VAL A 228 22.97 -20.50 -16.61
CA VAL A 228 22.38 -21.24 -15.49
C VAL A 228 23.27 -21.16 -14.25
N GLY A 229 22.71 -20.64 -13.15
CA GLY A 229 23.44 -20.49 -11.89
C GLY A 229 22.68 -21.06 -10.69
N GLY A 230 23.39 -21.65 -9.73
CA GLY A 230 22.75 -22.15 -8.51
C GLY A 230 22.04 -21.07 -7.69
N LEU A 231 22.54 -19.83 -7.70
CA LEU A 231 21.91 -18.66 -7.07
C LEU A 231 21.37 -17.68 -8.13
N VAL A 232 22.20 -17.27 -9.09
CA VAL A 232 21.89 -16.22 -10.07
C VAL A 232 22.18 -16.70 -11.50
N GLY A 233 21.23 -16.59 -12.42
CA GLY A 233 21.44 -16.93 -13.83
C GLY A 233 22.44 -16.00 -14.52
N TYR A 234 22.10 -14.71 -14.56
CA TYR A 234 22.94 -13.66 -15.14
C TYR A 234 23.03 -12.42 -14.22
N SER A 235 24.24 -11.89 -14.04
CA SER A 235 24.50 -10.68 -13.23
C SER A 235 25.20 -9.60 -14.05
N TYR A 236 24.69 -8.37 -14.02
CA TYR A 236 25.08 -7.30 -14.93
C TYR A 236 25.26 -5.96 -14.21
N ARG A 237 26.28 -5.19 -14.62
CA ARG A 237 26.59 -3.78 -14.25
C ARG A 237 26.63 -3.49 -12.74
N ASP A 238 27.83 -3.31 -12.22
CA ASP A 238 28.16 -2.96 -10.82
C ASP A 238 27.39 -3.73 -9.73
N SER A 239 26.82 -4.89 -10.09
CA SER A 239 26.05 -5.74 -9.18
C SER A 239 26.96 -6.40 -8.15
N THR A 240 26.43 -6.66 -6.96
CA THR A 240 27.17 -7.27 -5.86
C THR A 240 26.45 -8.49 -5.32
N ILE A 241 27.15 -9.63 -5.29
CA ILE A 241 26.71 -10.85 -4.62
C ILE A 241 27.65 -11.08 -3.43
N SER A 242 27.10 -11.15 -2.22
CA SER A 242 27.91 -11.17 -1.00
C SER A 242 27.32 -12.07 0.08
N GLU A 243 28.17 -12.81 0.79
CA GLU A 243 27.74 -13.64 1.94
C GLU A 243 26.63 -14.62 1.54
N SER A 244 26.68 -15.13 0.30
CA SER A 244 25.59 -15.83 -0.34
C SER A 244 26.05 -17.19 -0.86
N TYR A 245 25.14 -18.17 -0.96
CA TYR A 245 25.54 -19.53 -1.31
C TYR A 245 24.50 -20.34 -2.06
N ALA A 246 24.95 -21.39 -2.76
CA ALA A 246 24.09 -22.32 -3.47
C ALA A 246 24.50 -23.78 -3.25
N THR A 247 23.50 -24.66 -3.04
CA THR A 247 23.73 -26.09 -2.76
C THR A 247 22.91 -27.06 -3.62
N GLY A 248 21.88 -26.58 -4.33
CA GLY A 248 21.10 -27.40 -5.27
C GLY A 248 21.93 -27.80 -6.50
N ALA A 249 21.57 -28.90 -7.16
CA ALA A 249 22.25 -29.33 -8.38
C ALA A 249 21.91 -28.38 -9.54
N VAL A 250 22.92 -28.02 -10.34
CA VAL A 250 22.83 -27.08 -11.45
C VAL A 250 23.12 -27.82 -12.76
N SER A 251 22.16 -27.83 -13.67
CA SER A 251 22.27 -28.46 -15.00
C SER A 251 21.97 -27.43 -16.10
N GLY A 252 22.84 -27.36 -17.11
CA GLY A 252 22.64 -26.51 -18.29
C GLY A 252 23.46 -26.97 -19.49
N THR A 253 23.50 -26.17 -20.55
CA THR A 253 24.23 -26.50 -21.79
C THR A 253 25.48 -25.65 -21.95
N TYR A 254 25.33 -24.32 -21.95
CA TYR A 254 26.34 -23.42 -22.51
C TYR A 254 27.17 -22.61 -21.51
N VAL A 255 26.57 -22.08 -20.44
CA VAL A 255 27.27 -21.32 -19.40
C VAL A 255 26.65 -21.67 -18.04
N VAL A 256 27.36 -22.49 -17.27
CA VAL A 256 26.81 -23.10 -16.04
C VAL A 256 27.74 -22.88 -14.86
N GLY A 257 27.24 -22.29 -13.78
CA GLY A 257 28.02 -22.04 -12.56
C GLY A 257 27.30 -22.49 -11.30
N GLY A 258 28.06 -23.02 -10.33
CA GLY A 258 27.49 -23.47 -9.07
C GLY A 258 26.83 -22.36 -8.24
N LEU A 259 27.27 -21.10 -8.38
CA LEU A 259 26.64 -19.91 -7.78
C LEU A 259 26.04 -18.99 -8.85
N VAL A 260 26.82 -18.60 -9.85
CA VAL A 260 26.41 -17.63 -10.89
C VAL A 260 26.65 -18.24 -12.28
N GLY A 261 25.69 -18.18 -13.19
CA GLY A 261 25.90 -18.66 -14.56
C GLY A 261 26.94 -17.80 -15.29
N ASP A 262 26.53 -16.59 -15.66
CA ASP A 262 27.37 -15.60 -16.34
C ASP A 262 27.36 -14.26 -15.58
N TYR A 263 28.42 -13.45 -15.72
CA TYR A 263 28.35 -12.06 -15.30
C TYR A 263 29.22 -11.09 -16.11
N PHE A 264 28.79 -9.83 -16.10
CA PHE A 264 29.52 -8.66 -16.61
C PHE A 264 29.53 -7.57 -15.54
N GLN A 265 30.71 -7.08 -15.13
CA GLN A 265 30.83 -6.01 -14.12
C GLN A 265 30.11 -6.36 -12.82
N THR A 266 30.56 -7.43 -12.14
CA THR A 266 29.98 -7.90 -10.87
C THR A 266 31.07 -8.17 -9.85
N THR A 267 30.77 -7.89 -8.58
CA THR A 267 31.60 -8.30 -7.43
C THR A 267 30.94 -9.47 -6.71
N ILE A 268 31.62 -10.61 -6.64
CA ILE A 268 31.26 -11.77 -5.81
C ILE A 268 32.23 -11.80 -4.63
N ARG A 269 31.72 -11.79 -3.39
CA ARG A 269 32.57 -11.85 -2.19
C ARG A 269 31.99 -12.73 -1.08
N ASN A 270 32.85 -13.35 -0.27
CA ASN A 270 32.43 -14.16 0.87
C ASN A 270 31.32 -15.17 0.50
N SER A 271 31.41 -15.85 -0.65
CA SER A 271 30.29 -16.64 -1.20
C SER A 271 30.73 -18.03 -1.63
N TYR A 272 29.84 -19.03 -1.65
CA TYR A 272 30.24 -20.40 -1.97
C TYR A 272 29.20 -21.25 -2.72
N ALA A 273 29.69 -22.26 -3.43
CA ALA A 273 28.87 -23.24 -4.13
C ALA A 273 29.25 -24.68 -3.75
N ALA A 274 28.25 -25.48 -3.38
CA ALA A 274 28.41 -26.89 -3.01
C ALA A 274 27.61 -27.86 -3.90
N GLY A 275 26.67 -27.35 -4.71
CA GLY A 275 25.87 -28.15 -5.62
C GLY A 275 26.68 -28.75 -6.78
N MET A 276 26.25 -29.92 -7.28
CA MET A 276 26.82 -30.51 -8.50
C MET A 276 26.54 -29.61 -9.70
N VAL A 277 27.53 -29.39 -10.57
CA VAL A 277 27.43 -28.54 -11.77
C VAL A 277 27.68 -29.38 -13.02
N THR A 278 26.71 -29.45 -13.92
CA THR A 278 26.79 -30.24 -15.17
C THR A 278 26.42 -29.41 -16.40
N GLY A 279 27.21 -29.50 -17.46
CA GLY A 279 26.82 -29.03 -18.79
C GLY A 279 27.79 -29.40 -19.91
N ILE A 280 27.91 -28.58 -20.96
CA ILE A 280 28.76 -28.87 -22.13
C ILE A 280 29.94 -27.90 -22.22
N SER A 281 29.69 -26.58 -22.24
CA SER A 281 30.72 -25.54 -22.34
C SER A 281 30.67 -24.60 -21.14
N TYR A 282 31.76 -23.87 -20.87
CA TYR A 282 31.86 -22.80 -19.86
C TYR A 282 31.26 -23.19 -18.50
N ILE A 283 31.78 -24.29 -17.93
CA ILE A 283 31.29 -24.88 -16.68
C ILE A 283 32.24 -24.54 -15.53
N GLY A 284 31.75 -23.87 -14.49
CA GLY A 284 32.56 -23.50 -13.33
C GLY A 284 31.93 -23.94 -12.00
N GLY A 285 32.76 -24.38 -11.06
CA GLY A 285 32.27 -24.76 -9.72
C GLY A 285 31.62 -23.60 -8.95
N LEU A 286 32.06 -22.36 -9.16
CA LEU A 286 31.40 -21.14 -8.64
C LEU A 286 30.73 -20.35 -9.77
N VAL A 287 31.43 -20.08 -10.87
CA VAL A 287 30.93 -19.23 -11.96
C VAL A 287 31.21 -19.81 -13.35
N GLY A 288 30.22 -19.88 -14.23
CA GLY A 288 30.42 -20.40 -15.60
C GLY A 288 31.35 -19.52 -16.43
N ASN A 289 30.95 -18.26 -16.64
CA ASN A 289 31.71 -17.25 -17.38
C ASN A 289 31.78 -15.92 -16.63
N THR A 290 32.87 -15.16 -16.83
CA THR A 290 33.03 -13.84 -16.21
C THR A 290 33.63 -12.81 -17.16
N PHE A 291 33.11 -11.59 -17.13
CA PHE A 291 33.68 -10.42 -17.81
C PHE A 291 33.84 -9.24 -16.86
N GLN A 292 35.08 -8.74 -16.69
CA GLN A 292 35.45 -7.58 -15.87
C GLN A 292 34.81 -7.56 -14.47
N GLY A 293 35.41 -8.21 -13.48
CA GLY A 293 34.87 -8.16 -12.11
C GLY A 293 35.85 -8.61 -11.04
N LEU A 294 35.32 -8.85 -9.85
CA LEU A 294 36.07 -9.32 -8.68
C LEU A 294 35.39 -10.55 -8.07
N ILE A 295 36.16 -11.61 -7.86
CA ILE A 295 35.77 -12.73 -6.98
C ILE A 295 36.73 -12.72 -5.78
N SER A 296 36.22 -12.59 -4.56
CA SER A 296 37.07 -12.59 -3.35
C SER A 296 36.53 -13.45 -2.22
N ASN A 297 37.41 -14.06 -1.42
CA ASN A 297 37.07 -14.88 -0.26
C ASN A 297 35.94 -15.89 -0.54
N SER A 298 35.95 -16.53 -1.71
CA SER A 298 34.82 -17.34 -2.21
C SER A 298 35.29 -18.71 -2.67
N PHE A 299 34.43 -19.73 -2.61
CA PHE A 299 34.89 -21.10 -2.89
C PHE A 299 33.86 -22.07 -3.49
N ALA A 300 34.36 -23.13 -4.13
CA ALA A 300 33.54 -24.19 -4.73
C ALA A 300 33.98 -25.59 -4.27
N ILE A 301 33.01 -26.45 -3.94
CA ILE A 301 33.23 -27.86 -3.53
C ILE A 301 32.35 -28.88 -4.25
N GLY A 302 31.35 -28.44 -5.02
CA GLY A 302 30.50 -29.35 -5.79
C GLY A 302 31.21 -29.97 -6.99
N THR A 303 30.84 -31.20 -7.37
CA THR A 303 31.41 -31.88 -8.55
C THR A 303 31.08 -31.12 -9.83
N VAL A 304 32.09 -30.90 -10.70
CA VAL A 304 31.97 -30.12 -11.93
C VAL A 304 32.20 -31.02 -13.13
N SER A 305 31.23 -31.10 -14.05
CA SER A 305 31.27 -31.95 -15.24
C SER A 305 30.93 -31.17 -16.52
N GLY A 306 31.80 -31.27 -17.53
CA GLY A 306 31.62 -30.61 -18.82
C GLY A 306 32.58 -31.13 -19.89
N GLN A 307 32.47 -30.59 -21.11
CA GLN A 307 33.29 -31.01 -22.26
C GLN A 307 34.33 -29.96 -22.68
N SER A 308 34.02 -28.67 -22.53
CA SER A 308 34.90 -27.55 -22.91
C SER A 308 34.84 -26.44 -21.86
N PHE A 309 35.96 -25.73 -21.66
CA PHE A 309 36.10 -24.64 -20.68
C PHE A 309 35.52 -24.99 -19.30
N VAL A 310 35.99 -26.10 -18.74
CA VAL A 310 35.61 -26.60 -17.41
C VAL A 310 36.67 -26.14 -16.40
N GLY A 311 36.24 -25.58 -15.26
CA GLY A 311 37.16 -25.09 -14.24
C GLY A 311 36.63 -25.23 -12.81
N GLY A 312 37.55 -25.47 -11.87
CA GLY A 312 37.19 -25.70 -10.47
C GLY A 312 36.47 -24.53 -9.78
N LEU A 313 36.90 -23.28 -10.00
CA LEU A 313 36.17 -22.08 -9.56
C LEU A 313 35.40 -21.42 -10.71
N VAL A 314 36.08 -21.16 -11.83
CA VAL A 314 35.51 -20.47 -12.99
C VAL A 314 35.81 -21.21 -14.28
N GLY A 315 34.80 -21.40 -15.14
CA GLY A 315 34.93 -22.05 -16.46
C GLY A 315 35.70 -21.21 -17.47
N ALA A 316 35.30 -19.95 -17.68
CA ALA A 316 36.06 -18.95 -18.43
C ALA A 316 36.16 -17.59 -17.73
N ASN A 317 37.32 -16.94 -17.86
CA ASN A 317 37.62 -15.65 -17.26
C ASN A 317 38.12 -14.66 -18.32
N PHE A 318 37.38 -13.56 -18.49
CA PHE A 318 37.76 -12.41 -19.29
C PHE A 318 37.91 -11.17 -18.39
N GLN A 319 39.14 -10.85 -18.01
CA GLN A 319 39.48 -9.63 -17.24
C GLN A 319 38.91 -9.58 -15.80
N THR A 320 38.45 -10.70 -15.24
CA THR A 320 38.10 -10.81 -13.82
C THR A 320 39.34 -11.06 -12.97
N THR A 321 39.47 -10.29 -11.88
CA THR A 321 40.43 -10.58 -10.82
C THR A 321 39.80 -11.52 -9.81
N TYR A 322 40.52 -12.54 -9.37
CA TYR A 322 40.13 -13.39 -8.24
C TYR A 322 41.21 -13.32 -7.16
N ASN A 323 40.79 -13.24 -5.89
CA ASN A 323 41.68 -13.08 -4.75
C ASN A 323 41.23 -14.00 -3.60
N ASN A 324 42.16 -14.70 -2.96
CA ASN A 324 41.89 -15.51 -1.75
C ASN A 324 40.67 -16.44 -1.92
N SER A 325 40.53 -17.05 -3.10
CA SER A 325 39.34 -17.78 -3.54
C SER A 325 39.73 -19.14 -4.12
N PHE A 326 39.00 -20.18 -3.72
CA PHE A 326 39.51 -21.55 -3.71
C PHE A 326 38.53 -22.56 -4.32
N TYR A 327 39.04 -23.69 -4.79
CA TYR A 327 38.18 -24.83 -5.10
C TYR A 327 38.80 -26.13 -4.58
N ASP A 328 37.95 -27.06 -4.16
CA ASP A 328 38.40 -28.40 -3.80
C ASP A 328 38.62 -29.22 -5.08
N LYS A 329 39.87 -29.37 -5.50
CA LYS A 329 40.26 -30.12 -6.72
C LYS A 329 39.96 -31.62 -6.65
N VAL A 330 39.64 -32.16 -5.47
CA VAL A 330 39.26 -33.57 -5.29
C VAL A 330 37.76 -33.74 -5.51
N THR A 331 36.91 -32.92 -4.87
CA THR A 331 35.45 -33.06 -4.98
C THR A 331 34.88 -32.45 -6.26
N THR A 332 35.46 -31.34 -6.75
CA THR A 332 35.12 -30.76 -8.07
C THR A 332 35.53 -31.68 -9.22
N GLY A 333 36.53 -32.54 -9.02
CA GLY A 333 37.17 -33.35 -10.06
C GLY A 333 38.09 -32.57 -11.00
N GLN A 334 38.31 -31.27 -10.75
CA GLN A 334 39.04 -30.37 -11.65
C GLN A 334 40.45 -30.10 -11.14
N SER A 335 41.48 -30.39 -11.96
CA SER A 335 42.88 -30.07 -11.64
C SER A 335 43.35 -28.71 -12.18
N ALA A 336 42.45 -27.96 -12.83
CA ALA A 336 42.71 -26.67 -13.45
C ALA A 336 41.45 -25.77 -13.42
N GLY A 337 41.64 -24.48 -13.67
CA GLY A 337 40.61 -23.44 -13.64
C GLY A 337 41.18 -22.14 -13.07
N ALA A 338 40.38 -21.07 -13.08
CA ALA A 338 40.70 -19.89 -12.27
C ALA A 338 40.57 -20.23 -10.77
N GLY A 339 41.13 -19.38 -9.90
CA GLY A 339 41.18 -19.63 -8.46
C GLY A 339 42.29 -20.61 -8.04
N GLU A 340 42.45 -20.81 -6.74
CA GLU A 340 43.47 -21.71 -6.18
C GLU A 340 42.90 -23.10 -5.88
N GLY A 341 43.39 -24.12 -6.58
CA GLY A 341 43.00 -25.52 -6.38
C GLY A 341 43.64 -26.16 -5.15
N LYS A 342 42.86 -26.34 -4.08
CA LYS A 342 43.24 -26.98 -2.81
C LYS A 342 42.71 -28.41 -2.75
N THR A 343 43.33 -29.28 -1.98
CA THR A 343 42.77 -30.59 -1.60
C THR A 343 41.68 -30.43 -0.54
N THR A 344 40.82 -31.42 -0.36
CA THR A 344 39.84 -31.46 0.73
C THR A 344 40.45 -31.19 2.11
N ALA A 345 41.62 -31.75 2.41
CA ALA A 345 42.30 -31.52 3.69
C ALA A 345 42.80 -30.08 3.86
N GLU A 346 43.27 -29.43 2.78
CA GLU A 346 43.62 -28.01 2.79
C GLU A 346 42.36 -27.13 2.90
N MET A 347 41.27 -27.49 2.21
CA MET A 347 39.97 -26.80 2.30
C MET A 347 39.27 -26.94 3.67
N GLN A 348 39.82 -27.76 4.57
CA GLN A 348 39.34 -27.98 5.93
C GLN A 348 40.34 -27.49 7.00
N LEU A 349 41.33 -26.68 6.58
CA LEU A 349 42.37 -26.10 7.42
C LEU A 349 42.19 -24.59 7.51
N GLU A 350 42.05 -24.06 8.73
CA GLU A 350 41.88 -22.63 9.01
C GLU A 350 42.94 -21.74 8.32
N ALA A 351 44.20 -22.18 8.33
CA ALA A 351 45.32 -21.45 7.73
C ALA A 351 45.21 -21.25 6.21
N THR A 352 44.39 -22.04 5.51
CA THR A 352 44.12 -21.85 4.06
C THR A 352 43.29 -20.60 3.79
N PHE A 353 42.47 -20.18 4.76
CA PHE A 353 41.54 -19.05 4.65
C PHE A 353 42.02 -17.82 5.43
N ALA A 354 43.34 -17.69 5.59
CA ALA A 354 43.94 -16.58 6.30
C ALA A 354 43.47 -15.22 5.74
N GLY A 355 43.02 -14.32 6.63
CA GLY A 355 42.48 -13.01 6.26
C GLY A 355 41.01 -13.02 5.82
N TRP A 356 40.30 -14.14 5.90
CA TRP A 356 38.83 -14.14 5.81
C TRP A 356 38.24 -13.51 7.06
N ASP A 357 37.16 -12.74 6.92
CA ASP A 357 36.56 -12.03 8.05
C ASP A 357 35.88 -13.01 9.01
N ALA A 358 36.39 -13.05 10.24
CA ALA A 358 35.88 -13.91 11.30
C ALA A 358 34.47 -13.51 11.81
N LEU A 359 33.94 -12.33 11.46
CA LEU A 359 32.50 -12.06 11.64
C LEU A 359 31.61 -12.78 10.62
N VAL A 360 32.13 -13.03 9.42
CA VAL A 360 31.38 -13.60 8.29
C VAL A 360 31.50 -15.11 8.24
N TRP A 361 32.71 -15.62 8.47
CA TRP A 361 33.05 -17.03 8.32
C TRP A 361 33.24 -17.73 9.66
N ARG A 362 32.67 -18.93 9.78
CA ARG A 362 33.03 -19.94 10.78
C ARG A 362 33.89 -20.99 10.09
N ILE A 363 35.10 -21.20 10.61
CA ILE A 363 36.05 -22.17 10.06
C ILE A 363 36.50 -23.08 11.20
N LEU A 364 36.13 -24.36 11.12
CA LEU A 364 36.40 -25.35 12.15
C LEU A 364 37.31 -26.46 11.61
N PRO A 365 38.28 -26.97 12.39
CA PRO A 365 39.20 -28.01 11.93
C PRO A 365 38.46 -29.25 11.42
N GLY A 366 38.74 -29.66 10.18
CA GLY A 366 38.09 -30.83 9.56
C GLY A 366 36.72 -30.53 8.94
N GLN A 367 36.31 -29.27 8.83
CA GLN A 367 35.08 -28.82 8.18
C GLN A 367 35.40 -27.76 7.13
N TYR A 368 34.59 -27.67 6.07
CA TYR A 368 34.66 -26.55 5.13
C TYR A 368 34.20 -25.26 5.82
N PRO A 369 34.65 -24.06 5.39
CA PRO A 369 34.12 -22.80 5.89
C PRO A 369 32.61 -22.71 5.72
N GLU A 370 31.91 -22.25 6.76
CA GLU A 370 30.48 -21.98 6.76
C GLU A 370 30.23 -20.50 6.99
N LEU A 371 29.24 -19.93 6.29
CA LEU A 371 28.77 -18.58 6.60
C LEU A 371 28.05 -18.58 7.95
N LYS A 372 28.36 -17.58 8.78
CA LYS A 372 27.69 -17.38 10.06
C LYS A 372 26.23 -16.97 9.87
N PRO A 373 25.32 -17.32 10.80
CA PRO A 373 23.96 -16.81 10.76
C PRO A 373 23.95 -15.26 10.83
N PRO A 374 22.96 -14.59 10.24
CA PRO A 374 22.88 -13.14 10.30
C PRO A 374 22.78 -12.68 11.76
N ILE A 375 23.62 -11.71 12.13
CA ILE A 375 23.51 -11.01 13.41
C ILE A 375 22.28 -10.09 13.31
N GLN A 376 21.34 -10.22 14.25
CA GLN A 376 20.02 -9.58 14.19
C GLN A 376 19.56 -9.10 15.56
N LEU A 377 18.80 -8.00 15.59
CA LEU A 377 18.05 -7.58 16.76
C LEU A 377 16.67 -8.26 16.81
N THR A 378 16.19 -8.51 18.02
CA THR A 378 14.80 -8.86 18.34
C THR A 378 14.43 -8.29 19.70
N GLN A 379 13.15 -8.29 20.05
CA GLN A 379 12.69 -7.81 21.36
C GLN A 379 13.37 -8.55 22.53
N GLY A 380 13.90 -7.78 23.48
CA GLY A 380 14.49 -8.31 24.71
C GLY A 380 13.48 -8.97 25.64
N ALA A 381 13.97 -9.61 26.71
CA ALA A 381 13.09 -10.20 27.71
C ALA A 381 12.44 -9.16 28.64
N THR A 382 13.10 -8.02 28.90
CA THR A 382 12.56 -6.92 29.73
C THR A 382 12.16 -5.70 28.89
N VAL A 383 11.14 -4.97 29.34
CA VAL A 383 10.64 -3.75 28.69
C VAL A 383 11.75 -2.73 28.46
N GLY A 384 11.80 -2.13 27.27
CA GLY A 384 12.80 -1.14 26.89
C GLY A 384 14.18 -1.72 26.56
N THR A 385 14.25 -3.02 26.27
CA THR A 385 15.49 -3.69 25.87
C THR A 385 15.36 -4.43 24.54
N THR A 386 16.50 -4.62 23.88
CA THR A 386 16.66 -5.47 22.70
C THR A 386 17.55 -6.69 23.01
N LYS A 387 17.60 -7.61 22.06
CA LYS A 387 18.32 -8.87 22.10
C LYS A 387 19.08 -9.08 20.81
N LEU A 388 20.37 -9.31 20.96
CA LEU A 388 21.30 -9.57 19.87
C LEU A 388 21.41 -11.08 19.65
N ASN A 389 21.03 -11.53 18.45
CA ASN A 389 21.01 -12.94 18.02
C ASN A 389 22.05 -13.15 16.93
N GLY A 390 22.44 -14.42 16.68
CA GLY A 390 23.43 -14.76 15.65
C GLY A 390 24.88 -14.46 16.05
N VAL A 391 25.12 -14.12 17.32
CA VAL A 391 26.43 -13.87 17.91
C VAL A 391 27.03 -15.14 18.52
N GLU A 392 28.28 -15.10 18.98
CA GLU A 392 28.94 -16.23 19.62
C GLU A 392 30.02 -15.79 20.62
N SER A 393 30.55 -16.74 21.39
CA SER A 393 31.63 -16.50 22.35
C SER A 393 32.88 -15.97 21.64
N GLY A 394 33.44 -14.86 22.15
CA GLY A 394 34.59 -14.20 21.56
C GLY A 394 34.24 -13.05 20.61
N MET A 395 32.95 -12.77 20.40
CA MET A 395 32.49 -11.46 19.92
C MET A 395 32.38 -10.47 21.07
N GLU A 396 32.31 -9.18 20.75
CA GLU A 396 32.00 -8.10 21.67
C GLU A 396 31.15 -7.03 20.96
N PHE A 397 30.32 -6.29 21.72
CA PHE A 397 29.49 -5.20 21.17
C PHE A 397 29.61 -3.90 21.95
N SER A 398 29.41 -2.76 21.30
CA SER A 398 29.26 -1.46 21.94
C SER A 398 27.99 -0.75 21.44
N ILE A 399 27.50 0.22 22.23
CA ILE A 399 26.32 1.03 21.90
C ILE A 399 26.77 2.45 21.57
N ASN A 400 26.21 3.05 20.51
CA ASN A 400 26.44 4.44 20.09
C ASN A 400 27.91 4.84 19.96
N GLY A 401 28.72 3.95 19.37
CA GLY A 401 30.16 4.18 19.17
C GLY A 401 30.99 4.25 20.45
N SER A 402 30.46 3.75 21.58
CA SER A 402 31.20 3.67 22.84
C SER A 402 32.50 2.87 22.67
N ALA A 403 33.60 3.41 23.22
CA ALA A 403 34.88 2.70 23.28
C ALA A 403 34.88 1.52 24.27
N ALA A 404 33.88 1.45 25.17
CA ALA A 404 33.68 0.34 26.08
C ALA A 404 32.82 -0.74 25.42
N TYR A 405 33.48 -1.78 24.92
CA TYR A 405 32.87 -2.99 24.38
C TYR A 405 32.49 -3.97 25.50
N THR A 406 31.36 -4.64 25.33
CA THR A 406 30.82 -5.69 26.21
C THR A 406 31.03 -7.05 25.57
N SER A 407 31.78 -7.93 26.24
CA SER A 407 32.09 -9.27 25.71
C SER A 407 30.86 -10.18 25.67
N ILE A 408 30.71 -10.91 24.57
CA ILE A 408 29.67 -11.90 24.34
C ILE A 408 30.25 -13.29 24.65
N THR A 409 29.50 -14.08 25.43
CA THR A 409 29.92 -15.41 25.91
C THR A 409 29.02 -16.55 25.43
N ASN A 410 27.86 -16.23 24.83
CA ASN A 410 26.83 -17.18 24.40
C ASN A 410 26.33 -16.85 22.98
N ALA A 411 25.49 -17.73 22.41
CA ALA A 411 24.92 -17.55 21.07
C ALA A 411 23.92 -16.38 20.93
N VAL A 412 23.52 -15.78 22.06
CA VAL A 412 22.55 -14.69 22.19
C VAL A 412 22.99 -13.80 23.35
N TYR A 413 22.80 -12.49 23.21
CA TYR A 413 22.91 -11.53 24.30
C TYR A 413 21.57 -10.78 24.46
N ASP A 414 20.89 -10.98 25.59
CA ASP A 414 19.53 -10.46 25.85
C ASP A 414 19.58 -9.29 26.87
N ASN A 415 18.50 -8.52 26.94
CA ASN A 415 18.29 -7.37 27.83
C ASN A 415 19.30 -6.23 27.65
N ILE A 416 19.66 -5.89 26.41
CA ILE A 416 20.47 -4.71 26.07
C ILE A 416 19.57 -3.47 26.16
N PRO A 417 19.79 -2.52 27.10
CA PRO A 417 18.96 -1.32 27.20
C PRO A 417 19.25 -0.37 26.05
N VAL A 418 18.23 0.02 25.31
CA VAL A 418 18.33 0.83 24.08
C VAL A 418 17.12 1.71 23.87
N ASN A 419 17.30 2.77 23.09
CA ASN A 419 16.25 3.58 22.50
C ASN A 419 16.24 3.41 20.98
N ILE A 420 15.14 3.83 20.35
CA ILE A 420 15.03 3.86 18.89
C ILE A 420 16.10 4.79 18.32
N GLY A 421 16.80 4.33 17.27
CA GLY A 421 17.91 5.04 16.65
C GLY A 421 19.27 4.80 17.31
N ASP A 422 19.34 4.11 18.47
CA ASP A 422 20.62 3.66 19.00
C ASP A 422 21.30 2.70 18.02
N THR A 423 22.62 2.75 17.94
CA THR A 423 23.43 1.84 17.12
C THR A 423 24.14 0.83 18.01
N ILE A 424 24.10 -0.44 17.64
CA ILE A 424 24.86 -1.53 18.25
C ILE A 424 25.93 -1.96 17.25
N THR A 425 27.20 -1.75 17.58
CA THR A 425 28.35 -2.19 16.77
C THR A 425 28.92 -3.47 17.36
N ILE A 426 29.07 -4.51 16.55
CA ILE A 426 29.55 -5.84 16.91
C ILE A 426 30.87 -6.13 16.18
N ARG A 427 31.82 -6.76 16.86
CA ARG A 427 33.09 -7.23 16.28
C ARG A 427 33.63 -8.47 16.99
N MET A 428 34.70 -9.06 16.46
CA MET A 428 35.50 -10.03 17.20
C MET A 428 36.35 -9.35 18.26
N ALA A 429 36.47 -9.95 19.44
CA ALA A 429 37.28 -9.42 20.52
C ALA A 429 38.79 -9.49 20.18
N PRO A 430 39.59 -8.46 20.49
CA PRO A 430 41.03 -8.48 20.28
C PRO A 430 41.71 -9.69 20.96
N PRO A 431 42.75 -10.30 20.36
CA PRO A 431 43.52 -9.82 19.22
C PRO A 431 43.00 -10.28 17.83
N VAL A 432 41.80 -10.86 17.73
CA VAL A 432 41.23 -11.26 16.44
C VAL A 432 40.88 -10.02 15.64
N THR A 433 41.48 -9.85 14.47
CA THR A 433 41.13 -8.78 13.53
C THR A 433 39.93 -9.21 12.70
N SER A 434 38.84 -8.45 12.76
CA SER A 434 37.64 -8.61 11.94
C SER A 434 37.19 -7.27 11.36
N GLY A 435 36.17 -7.26 10.51
CA GLY A 435 35.35 -6.07 10.32
C GLY A 435 34.60 -5.69 11.61
N GLU A 436 33.86 -4.57 11.54
CA GLU A 436 32.82 -4.24 12.51
C GLU A 436 31.46 -4.26 11.77
N PHE A 437 30.40 -4.73 12.43
CA PHE A 437 29.04 -4.79 11.89
C PHE A 437 28.10 -3.98 12.78
N THR A 438 27.37 -3.01 12.23
CA THR A 438 26.50 -2.12 12.99
C THR A 438 25.03 -2.35 12.65
N LEU A 439 24.20 -2.49 13.68
CA LEU A 439 22.74 -2.54 13.61
C LEU A 439 22.16 -1.27 14.23
N THR A 440 21.13 -0.69 13.60
CA THR A 440 20.36 0.42 14.18
C THR A 440 19.06 -0.11 14.78
N VAL A 441 18.78 0.25 16.02
CA VAL A 441 17.62 -0.20 16.79
C VAL A 441 16.34 0.46 16.26
N GLY A 442 15.41 -0.34 15.73
CA GLY A 442 14.07 0.10 15.32
C GLY A 442 12.99 -0.15 16.38
N TYR A 443 11.78 0.35 16.11
CA TYR A 443 10.60 0.15 16.97
C TYR A 443 10.28 -1.31 17.26
N VAL A 444 10.52 -2.21 16.31
CA VAL A 444 10.20 -3.65 16.41
C VAL A 444 11.23 -4.43 17.23
N ASP A 445 12.44 -3.88 17.40
CA ASP A 445 13.58 -4.53 18.06
C ASP A 445 13.57 -4.35 19.57
N ILE A 446 12.76 -3.41 20.08
CA ILE A 446 12.64 -3.10 21.51
C ILE A 446 11.41 -3.80 22.06
N LYS A 447 11.56 -4.48 23.20
CA LYS A 447 10.43 -5.05 23.94
C LYS A 447 9.48 -3.93 24.40
N PRO A 448 8.24 -3.85 23.88
CA PRO A 448 7.29 -2.83 24.30
C PRO A 448 6.83 -3.07 25.73
N ALA A 449 6.31 -2.01 26.36
CA ALA A 449 5.64 -2.11 27.65
C ALA A 449 4.42 -3.03 27.59
N ASP A 450 4.06 -3.63 28.73
CA ASP A 450 2.87 -4.45 28.84
C ASP A 450 1.59 -3.65 28.58
N ALA A 451 0.52 -4.35 28.17
CA ALA A 451 -0.75 -3.73 27.84
C ALA A 451 -1.36 -3.02 29.07
N PRO A 452 -2.02 -1.86 28.87
CA PRO A 452 -2.71 -1.19 29.97
C PRO A 452 -3.86 -2.05 30.51
N ALA A 453 -4.31 -1.73 31.73
CA ALA A 453 -5.42 -2.38 32.41
C ALA A 453 -6.64 -1.44 32.49
N ALA A 454 -7.04 -0.89 31.35
CA ALA A 454 -8.25 -0.08 31.24
C ALA A 454 -9.51 -0.95 31.41
N ALA A 455 -10.62 -0.32 31.78
CA ALA A 455 -11.92 -0.97 31.97
C ALA A 455 -13.02 -0.18 31.25
N LEU A 456 -14.16 -0.83 31.01
CA LEU A 456 -15.38 -0.20 30.50
C LEU A 456 -16.40 0.00 31.61
N GLU A 457 -17.09 1.14 31.56
CA GLU A 457 -18.25 1.50 32.38
C GLU A 457 -19.34 2.09 31.47
N GLN A 458 -20.59 2.16 31.93
CA GLN A 458 -21.63 2.90 31.20
C GLN A 458 -21.28 4.38 31.10
N GLY A 459 -21.39 4.94 29.91
CA GLY A 459 -21.19 6.36 29.68
C GLY A 459 -22.24 7.25 30.35
N LEU A 460 -21.95 8.55 30.40
CA LEU A 460 -22.91 9.54 30.91
C LEU A 460 -24.09 9.78 29.95
N GLN A 461 -23.85 9.68 28.64
CA GLN A 461 -24.88 9.81 27.61
C GLN A 461 -25.43 8.45 27.17
N SER A 462 -26.70 8.43 26.77
CA SER A 462 -27.35 7.24 26.23
C SER A 462 -26.73 6.77 24.91
N GLY A 463 -26.46 5.47 24.80
CA GLY A 463 -25.78 4.89 23.64
C GLY A 463 -24.24 5.00 23.68
N THR A 464 -23.66 5.44 24.81
CA THR A 464 -22.19 5.54 24.95
C THR A 464 -21.65 4.67 26.08
N THR A 465 -20.36 4.36 25.98
CA THR A 465 -19.53 3.75 27.04
C THR A 465 -18.50 4.76 27.56
N ARG A 466 -17.81 4.39 28.62
CA ARG A 466 -16.75 5.16 29.28
C ARG A 466 -15.55 4.25 29.54
N LEU A 467 -14.37 4.71 29.14
CA LEU A 467 -13.09 4.11 29.52
C LEU A 467 -12.66 4.61 30.90
N THR A 468 -12.33 3.70 31.81
CA THR A 468 -11.74 4.00 33.13
C THR A 468 -10.42 3.26 33.34
N SER A 469 -9.68 3.63 34.39
CA SER A 469 -8.30 3.14 34.65
C SER A 469 -7.30 3.48 33.54
N VAL A 470 -7.48 4.64 32.90
CA VAL A 470 -6.62 5.17 31.83
C VAL A 470 -5.79 6.37 32.30
N SER A 471 -4.91 6.90 31.44
CA SER A 471 -4.14 8.12 31.74
C SER A 471 -3.80 8.91 30.45
N PRO A 472 -3.32 10.17 30.55
CA PRO A 472 -2.92 10.95 29.38
C PRO A 472 -1.74 10.38 28.57
N LEU A 473 -0.99 9.43 29.13
CA LEU A 473 0.04 8.66 28.41
C LEU A 473 -0.56 7.62 27.46
N MET A 474 -1.86 7.36 27.55
CA MET A 474 -2.57 6.37 26.75
C MET A 474 -3.36 7.00 25.62
N GLU A 475 -3.69 6.16 24.65
CA GLU A 475 -4.59 6.43 23.53
C GLU A 475 -5.51 5.23 23.30
N TYR A 476 -6.68 5.49 22.72
CA TYR A 476 -7.66 4.46 22.41
C TYR A 476 -8.24 4.62 21.01
N ARG A 477 -8.77 3.54 20.43
CA ARG A 477 -9.63 3.59 19.24
C ARG A 477 -10.82 2.65 19.36
N VAL A 478 -11.86 2.92 18.58
CA VAL A 478 -12.98 2.01 18.36
C VAL A 478 -12.76 1.30 17.03
N ASN A 479 -12.88 -0.03 17.00
CA ASN A 479 -12.76 -0.86 15.80
C ASN A 479 -11.51 -0.53 14.95
N ALA A 480 -11.70 0.00 13.73
CA ALA A 480 -10.65 0.34 12.78
C ALA A 480 -10.35 1.86 12.71
N ASP A 481 -10.91 2.66 13.61
CA ASP A 481 -10.70 4.11 13.63
C ASP A 481 -9.24 4.47 13.99
N ALA A 482 -8.90 5.75 13.83
CA ALA A 482 -7.62 6.28 14.31
C ALA A 482 -7.55 6.30 15.84
N TYR A 483 -6.35 6.15 16.40
CA TYR A 483 -6.12 6.33 17.84
C TYR A 483 -6.36 7.78 18.25
N GLN A 484 -7.13 7.95 19.32
CA GLN A 484 -7.45 9.21 19.97
C GLN A 484 -6.69 9.32 21.30
N ALA A 485 -6.07 10.47 21.54
CA ALA A 485 -5.40 10.75 22.80
C ALA A 485 -6.40 10.76 23.96
N ILE A 486 -6.11 10.01 25.03
CA ILE A 486 -6.84 10.14 26.29
C ILE A 486 -6.37 11.42 26.99
N THR A 487 -7.31 12.16 27.59
CA THR A 487 -7.04 13.49 28.18
C THR A 487 -6.96 13.48 29.71
N GLY A 488 -7.55 12.46 30.36
CA GLY A 488 -7.62 12.36 31.82
C GLY A 488 -7.42 10.93 32.35
N THR A 489 -8.00 10.65 33.52
CA THR A 489 -8.01 9.31 34.14
C THR A 489 -9.20 8.44 33.72
N SER A 490 -10.14 9.03 32.97
CA SER A 490 -11.25 8.37 32.29
C SER A 490 -11.62 9.16 31.05
N GLU A 491 -12.10 8.49 30.01
CA GLU A 491 -12.61 9.10 28.77
C GLU A 491 -14.07 8.64 28.58
N ASP A 492 -15.00 9.56 28.31
CA ASP A 492 -16.45 9.33 28.40
C ASP A 492 -17.17 9.75 27.10
N ASN A 493 -18.43 9.37 26.95
CA ASN A 493 -19.26 9.62 25.77
C ASN A 493 -18.74 8.93 24.49
N ILE A 494 -18.01 7.83 24.64
CA ILE A 494 -17.51 7.02 23.53
C ILE A 494 -18.69 6.27 22.90
N THR A 495 -19.06 6.62 21.67
CA THR A 495 -20.21 6.02 20.97
C THR A 495 -19.84 4.63 20.46
N VAL A 496 -20.60 3.61 20.86
CA VAL A 496 -20.35 2.19 20.53
C VAL A 496 -21.64 1.38 20.50
N ALA A 497 -21.60 0.25 19.80
CA ALA A 497 -22.59 -0.82 19.82
C ALA A 497 -22.02 -2.07 20.52
N ALA A 498 -22.91 -2.97 20.96
CA ALA A 498 -22.49 -4.25 21.53
C ALA A 498 -21.85 -5.12 20.42
N GLY A 499 -20.65 -5.63 20.68
CA GLY A 499 -19.80 -6.30 19.70
C GLY A 499 -18.63 -5.46 19.16
N ASP A 500 -18.65 -4.13 19.36
CA ASP A 500 -17.50 -3.27 19.05
C ASP A 500 -16.28 -3.62 19.92
N LYS A 501 -15.10 -3.32 19.40
CA LYS A 501 -13.83 -3.49 20.11
C LYS A 501 -13.19 -2.14 20.38
N ILE A 502 -12.86 -1.87 21.63
CA ILE A 502 -12.05 -0.73 22.04
C ILE A 502 -10.61 -1.22 22.24
N TYR A 503 -9.67 -0.62 21.52
CA TYR A 503 -8.25 -0.92 21.61
C TYR A 503 -7.57 0.19 22.41
N VAL A 504 -6.81 -0.15 23.45
CA VAL A 504 -6.13 0.81 24.33
C VAL A 504 -4.65 0.48 24.43
N ARG A 505 -3.78 1.50 24.31
CA ARG A 505 -2.32 1.34 24.49
C ARG A 505 -1.69 2.59 25.11
N ILE A 506 -0.49 2.45 25.65
CA ILE A 506 0.39 3.58 25.97
C ILE A 506 0.97 4.09 24.64
N LYS A 507 0.95 5.41 24.44
CA LYS A 507 1.46 6.10 23.25
C LYS A 507 2.94 5.77 23.02
N PRO A 508 3.39 5.64 21.75
CA PRO A 508 4.81 5.61 21.45
C PRO A 508 5.47 6.94 21.84
N THR A 509 6.78 6.92 22.04
CA THR A 509 7.60 8.13 22.24
C THR A 509 8.72 8.16 21.19
N ALA A 510 9.47 9.25 21.12
CA ALA A 510 10.66 9.33 20.26
C ALA A 510 11.75 8.32 20.62
N GLN A 511 11.70 7.70 21.81
CA GLN A 511 12.74 6.81 22.34
C GLN A 511 12.28 5.35 22.48
N GLN A 512 10.98 5.12 22.69
CA GLN A 512 10.42 3.81 23.04
C GLN A 512 9.12 3.54 22.26
N PRO A 513 8.86 2.28 21.84
CA PRO A 513 7.65 1.92 21.12
C PRO A 513 6.39 2.04 21.99
N ALA A 514 5.22 2.02 21.33
CA ALA A 514 3.93 1.92 22.01
C ALA A 514 3.85 0.62 22.85
N SER A 515 3.03 0.59 23.89
CA SER A 515 2.79 -0.66 24.62
C SER A 515 2.12 -1.72 23.76
N ALA A 516 2.13 -2.97 24.23
CA ALA A 516 1.14 -3.95 23.78
C ALA A 516 -0.28 -3.38 23.91
N VAL A 517 -1.19 -3.83 23.05
CA VAL A 517 -2.56 -3.31 22.95
C VAL A 517 -3.49 -4.15 23.80
N GLN A 518 -4.24 -3.52 24.70
CA GLN A 518 -5.39 -4.13 25.37
C GLN A 518 -6.60 -4.06 24.44
N VAL A 519 -7.34 -5.16 24.28
CA VAL A 519 -8.58 -5.20 23.49
C VAL A 519 -9.76 -5.47 24.42
N LEU A 520 -10.65 -4.49 24.54
CA LEU A 520 -11.89 -4.54 25.30
C LEU A 520 -13.05 -4.81 24.34
N SER A 521 -13.87 -5.81 24.61
CA SER A 521 -15.06 -6.12 23.80
C SER A 521 -16.29 -5.51 24.47
N VAL A 522 -17.00 -4.63 23.77
CA VAL A 522 -18.16 -3.90 24.31
C VAL A 522 -19.37 -4.82 24.40
N THR A 523 -19.98 -4.93 25.58
CA THR A 523 -21.24 -5.63 25.81
C THR A 523 -22.38 -4.65 26.08
N LEU A 524 -23.62 -5.14 26.06
CA LEU A 524 -24.80 -4.34 26.44
C LEU A 524 -24.77 -3.81 27.89
N ALA A 525 -23.96 -4.40 28.78
CA ALA A 525 -23.81 -3.92 30.15
C ALA A 525 -22.96 -2.64 30.23
N ASP A 526 -22.01 -2.49 29.29
CA ASP A 526 -21.02 -1.42 29.23
C ASP A 526 -21.55 -0.15 28.53
N ILE A 527 -22.73 -0.25 27.91
CA ILE A 527 -23.39 0.85 27.18
C ILE A 527 -24.50 1.41 28.04
N LYS A 528 -24.54 2.74 28.19
CA LYS A 528 -25.66 3.40 28.85
C LYS A 528 -26.95 3.20 28.03
N PRO A 529 -28.02 2.61 28.60
CA PRO A 529 -29.23 2.34 27.81
C PRO A 529 -29.85 3.61 27.22
N ILE A 530 -30.39 3.49 26.00
CA ILE A 530 -31.20 4.53 25.38
C ILE A 530 -32.61 4.46 25.97
N PRO A 531 -33.14 5.54 26.58
CA PRO A 531 -34.50 5.59 27.08
C PRO A 531 -35.48 5.38 25.94
N VAL A 532 -36.30 4.34 26.05
CA VAL A 532 -37.41 4.09 25.12
C VAL A 532 -38.68 4.74 25.65
N VAL A 533 -39.41 5.41 24.77
CA VAL A 533 -40.67 6.10 25.11
C VAL A 533 -41.86 5.23 24.64
N PRO A 534 -42.95 5.11 25.42
CA PRO A 534 -44.16 4.44 24.93
C PRO A 534 -44.68 5.11 23.65
N ILE A 535 -45.21 4.32 22.71
CA ILE A 535 -45.88 4.84 21.50
C ILE A 535 -47.02 5.80 21.92
N GLY A 536 -46.95 7.04 21.43
CA GLY A 536 -47.90 8.14 21.68
C GLY A 536 -48.87 8.38 20.52
N THR A 537 -48.58 7.87 19.33
CA THR A 537 -49.44 8.01 18.14
C THR A 537 -50.55 6.95 18.12
N ALA A 538 -51.71 7.30 18.69
CA ALA A 538 -52.89 6.42 18.79
C ALA A 538 -53.60 6.12 17.45
N ALA A 539 -53.56 7.02 16.46
CA ALA A 539 -54.32 6.86 15.22
C ALA A 539 -53.56 6.01 14.20
N ILE A 540 -54.12 4.84 13.84
CA ILE A 540 -53.62 4.04 12.72
C ILE A 540 -54.22 4.61 11.43
N THR A 541 -53.37 5.20 10.59
CA THR A 541 -53.78 5.76 9.29
C THR A 541 -53.60 4.76 8.14
N GLY A 542 -54.30 4.98 7.03
CA GLY A 542 -54.23 4.11 5.83
C GLY A 542 -55.21 2.93 5.84
N VAL A 543 -55.78 2.54 6.99
CA VAL A 543 -56.90 1.58 7.03
C VAL A 543 -58.18 2.31 6.66
N THR A 544 -58.76 1.99 5.50
CA THR A 544 -60.01 2.58 5.00
C THR A 544 -61.23 1.74 5.38
N VAL A 545 -62.39 2.39 5.58
CA VAL A 545 -63.67 1.71 5.79
C VAL A 545 -63.99 0.80 4.59
N PRO A 546 -64.36 -0.48 4.80
CA PRO A 546 -64.78 -1.39 3.74
C PRO A 546 -65.93 -0.84 2.88
N VAL A 547 -65.70 -0.72 1.57
CA VAL A 547 -66.71 -0.32 0.57
C VAL A 547 -66.87 -1.44 -0.44
N ARG A 548 -68.11 -1.83 -0.75
CA ARG A 548 -68.45 -2.92 -1.69
C ARG A 548 -67.69 -2.76 -3.00
N GLY A 549 -66.97 -3.80 -3.42
CA GLY A 549 -66.21 -3.84 -4.66
C GLY A 549 -64.83 -3.16 -4.62
N ALA A 550 -64.47 -2.49 -3.52
CA ALA A 550 -63.10 -2.00 -3.31
C ALA A 550 -62.19 -3.15 -2.84
N THR A 551 -60.91 -3.07 -3.24
CA THR A 551 -59.86 -3.99 -2.79
C THR A 551 -59.42 -3.65 -1.37
N PRO A 552 -59.24 -4.62 -0.45
CA PRO A 552 -58.68 -4.35 0.87
C PRO A 552 -57.25 -3.82 0.80
N VAL A 553 -56.91 -2.87 1.67
CA VAL A 553 -55.53 -2.38 1.83
C VAL A 553 -54.67 -3.46 2.50
N ILE A 554 -53.46 -3.68 1.99
CA ILE A 554 -52.50 -4.70 2.50
C ILE A 554 -51.18 -4.09 3.02
N THR A 555 -51.02 -2.77 2.88
CA THR A 555 -49.84 -2.01 3.31
C THR A 555 -50.28 -0.71 3.99
N LEU A 556 -49.67 -0.35 5.10
CA LEU A 556 -49.97 0.88 5.83
C LEU A 556 -48.79 1.87 5.79
N PRO A 557 -49.04 3.19 5.81
CA PRO A 557 -47.97 4.19 5.93
C PRO A 557 -47.26 4.06 7.29
N SER A 558 -45.92 4.12 7.28
CA SER A 558 -45.13 4.11 8.52
C SER A 558 -45.13 5.47 9.22
N THR A 559 -45.13 5.49 10.55
CA THR A 559 -45.02 6.70 11.37
C THR A 559 -43.57 6.93 11.83
N ALA A 560 -43.30 8.00 12.59
CA ALA A 560 -42.02 8.16 13.28
C ALA A 560 -41.81 7.07 14.35
N GLU A 561 -42.88 6.57 14.95
CA GLU A 561 -42.87 5.73 16.15
C GLU A 561 -42.96 4.23 15.86
N TYR A 562 -43.61 3.83 14.75
CA TYR A 562 -43.83 2.43 14.39
C TYR A 562 -44.02 2.20 12.88
N THR A 563 -43.85 0.96 12.46
CA THR A 563 -44.39 0.39 11.21
C THR A 563 -45.64 -0.43 11.52
N ALA A 564 -46.52 -0.64 10.54
CA ALA A 564 -47.73 -1.44 10.73
C ALA A 564 -48.03 -2.32 9.51
N THR A 565 -48.53 -3.53 9.75
CA THR A 565 -49.09 -4.43 8.73
C THR A 565 -50.56 -4.67 9.02
N VAL A 566 -51.34 -5.09 8.01
CA VAL A 566 -52.79 -5.32 8.15
C VAL A 566 -53.22 -6.58 7.41
N ALA A 567 -54.03 -7.41 8.06
CA ALA A 567 -54.68 -8.59 7.50
C ALA A 567 -56.19 -8.48 7.71
N TRP A 568 -56.98 -8.90 6.71
CA TRP A 568 -58.43 -8.79 6.71
C TRP A 568 -59.12 -10.14 6.89
N SER A 569 -60.21 -10.15 7.66
CA SER A 569 -61.11 -11.29 7.82
C SER A 569 -62.57 -10.85 7.64
N PRO A 570 -63.35 -11.42 6.70
CA PRO A 570 -62.94 -12.41 5.70
C PRO A 570 -61.84 -11.92 4.75
N ALA A 571 -60.96 -12.82 4.30
CA ALA A 571 -59.84 -12.53 3.41
C ALA A 571 -60.28 -12.52 1.92
N ASP A 572 -61.27 -11.68 1.60
CA ASP A 572 -61.81 -11.55 0.24
C ASP A 572 -60.94 -10.64 -0.64
N SER A 573 -60.87 -10.92 -1.95
CA SER A 573 -60.14 -10.09 -2.91
C SER A 573 -60.77 -8.72 -3.17
N VAL A 574 -62.08 -8.58 -2.89
CA VAL A 574 -62.84 -7.33 -2.85
C VAL A 574 -63.91 -7.43 -1.76
N PHE A 575 -64.23 -6.33 -1.10
CA PHE A 575 -65.25 -6.34 -0.05
C PHE A 575 -66.64 -6.67 -0.62
N LYS A 576 -67.29 -7.69 -0.07
CA LYS A 576 -68.66 -8.14 -0.41
C LYS A 576 -69.72 -7.25 0.25
N ALA A 577 -70.98 -7.35 -0.18
CA ALA A 577 -72.11 -6.68 0.46
C ALA A 577 -72.53 -7.38 1.77
N ASN A 578 -73.23 -6.67 2.67
CA ASN A 578 -73.79 -7.19 3.93
C ASN A 578 -72.79 -7.97 4.81
N THR A 579 -71.49 -7.65 4.72
CA THR A 579 -70.41 -8.40 5.36
C THR A 579 -69.67 -7.50 6.35
N VAL A 580 -69.53 -7.99 7.60
CA VAL A 580 -68.66 -7.40 8.62
C VAL A 580 -67.23 -7.82 8.31
N TYR A 581 -66.31 -6.85 8.26
CA TYR A 581 -64.88 -7.11 8.07
C TYR A 581 -64.11 -6.65 9.31
N THR A 582 -63.15 -7.47 9.71
CA THR A 582 -62.20 -7.20 10.78
C THR A 582 -60.81 -7.04 10.18
N ALA A 583 -60.14 -5.95 10.49
CA ALA A 583 -58.73 -5.74 10.20
C ALA A 583 -57.91 -6.06 11.47
N THR A 584 -57.04 -7.07 11.37
CA THR A 584 -56.00 -7.35 12.38
C THR A 584 -54.74 -6.62 11.96
N ILE A 585 -54.26 -5.72 12.81
CA ILE A 585 -53.12 -4.84 12.53
C ILE A 585 -52.00 -5.20 13.51
N VAL A 586 -50.77 -5.36 13.02
CA VAL A 586 -49.59 -5.64 13.86
C VAL A 586 -48.61 -4.47 13.75
N VAL A 587 -48.26 -3.85 14.89
CA VAL A 587 -47.36 -2.69 14.99
C VAL A 587 -45.94 -3.08 15.41
N SER A 588 -44.98 -2.77 14.54
CA SER A 588 -43.52 -2.79 14.74
C SER A 588 -42.94 -1.50 15.38
N PRO A 589 -42.62 -1.39 16.68
CA PRO A 589 -41.99 -0.16 17.21
C PRO A 589 -40.67 0.17 16.50
N ARG A 590 -40.43 1.46 16.27
CA ARG A 590 -39.17 1.98 15.73
C ARG A 590 -38.18 2.28 16.86
N ALA A 591 -36.90 2.41 16.52
CA ALA A 591 -35.84 2.68 17.49
C ALA A 591 -36.16 3.93 18.35
N GLY A 592 -36.02 3.80 19.67
CA GLY A 592 -36.43 4.84 20.64
C GLY A 592 -37.87 4.70 21.17
N TYR A 593 -38.69 3.80 20.61
CA TYR A 593 -40.07 3.58 21.02
C TYR A 593 -40.33 2.16 21.53
N THR A 594 -41.35 2.01 22.38
CA THR A 594 -41.78 0.72 22.95
C THR A 594 -43.29 0.62 23.05
N LEU A 595 -43.80 -0.62 23.07
CA LEU A 595 -45.19 -0.91 23.44
C LEU A 595 -45.38 -0.94 24.95
N THR A 596 -44.32 -1.14 25.74
CA THR A 596 -44.39 -1.11 27.20
C THR A 596 -44.80 0.28 27.69
N GLY A 597 -45.95 0.38 28.35
CA GLY A 597 -46.58 1.64 28.76
C GLY A 597 -47.75 2.08 27.86
N VAL A 598 -48.00 1.41 26.73
CA VAL A 598 -49.18 1.65 25.88
C VAL A 598 -50.40 0.97 26.53
N PRO A 599 -51.47 1.70 26.88
CA PRO A 599 -52.63 1.11 27.56
C PRO A 599 -53.48 0.25 26.62
N ALA A 600 -54.36 -0.56 27.22
CA ALA A 600 -55.38 -1.30 26.48
C ALA A 600 -56.35 -0.33 25.78
N ASN A 601 -56.79 -0.68 24.56
CA ASN A 601 -57.68 0.11 23.71
C ASN A 601 -57.16 1.54 23.40
N PHE A 602 -55.84 1.70 23.33
CA PHE A 602 -55.17 2.94 22.96
C PHE A 602 -55.34 3.29 21.48
N PHE A 603 -55.22 2.28 20.59
CA PHE A 603 -55.18 2.52 19.16
C PHE A 603 -56.57 2.75 18.56
N THR A 604 -56.65 3.63 17.56
CA THR A 604 -57.90 4.01 16.88
C THR A 604 -57.79 3.85 15.36
N VAL A 605 -58.87 3.39 14.74
CA VAL A 605 -59.03 3.25 13.29
C VAL A 605 -60.35 3.91 12.90
N ALA A 606 -60.31 4.80 11.92
CA ALA A 606 -61.49 5.56 11.52
C ALA A 606 -62.61 4.66 10.97
N GLY A 607 -63.80 4.73 11.59
CA GLY A 607 -64.97 3.95 11.18
C GLY A 607 -65.01 2.50 11.66
N ALA A 608 -64.09 2.09 12.53
CA ALA A 608 -64.11 0.78 13.21
C ALA A 608 -64.26 0.92 14.72
N THR A 609 -64.72 -0.14 15.38
CA THR A 609 -64.49 -0.36 16.81
C THR A 609 -63.13 -1.03 16.97
N THR A 610 -62.18 -0.36 17.64
CA THR A 610 -60.84 -0.89 17.87
C THR A 610 -60.67 -1.46 19.28
N THR A 611 -59.88 -2.53 19.38
CA THR A 611 -59.40 -3.09 20.63
C THR A 611 -57.92 -3.48 20.53
N ASN A 612 -57.18 -3.33 21.63
CA ASN A 612 -55.84 -3.87 21.80
C ASN A 612 -55.62 -4.18 23.30
N GLU A 613 -54.85 -5.20 23.61
CA GLU A 613 -54.39 -5.44 24.98
C GLU A 613 -53.27 -4.45 25.38
N ALA A 614 -53.08 -4.25 26.68
CA ALA A 614 -52.01 -3.38 27.17
C ALA A 614 -50.63 -3.94 26.79
N ASN A 615 -49.74 -3.07 26.29
CA ASN A 615 -48.42 -3.42 25.75
C ASN A 615 -48.42 -4.40 24.56
N SER A 616 -49.57 -4.65 23.91
CA SER A 616 -49.66 -5.57 22.77
C SER A 616 -49.30 -4.90 21.45
N ASP A 617 -48.65 -5.67 20.58
CA ASP A 617 -48.37 -5.33 19.18
C ASP A 617 -49.58 -5.49 18.26
N THR A 618 -50.68 -6.07 18.75
CA THR A 618 -51.81 -6.51 17.94
C THR A 618 -53.07 -5.69 18.23
N ILE A 619 -53.61 -5.07 17.19
CA ILE A 619 -54.84 -4.27 17.22
C ILE A 619 -55.91 -4.97 16.38
N THR A 620 -57.12 -5.10 16.91
CA THR A 620 -58.28 -5.61 16.18
C THR A 620 -59.25 -4.47 15.88
N ALA A 621 -59.53 -4.20 14.61
CA ALA A 621 -60.44 -3.15 14.17
C ALA A 621 -61.65 -3.78 13.44
N VAL A 622 -62.83 -3.74 14.08
CA VAL A 622 -64.07 -4.33 13.54
C VAL A 622 -64.92 -3.23 12.88
N PHE A 623 -65.22 -3.37 11.60
CA PHE A 623 -66.03 -2.42 10.85
C PHE A 623 -67.52 -2.81 10.81
N PRO A 624 -68.45 -1.84 10.71
CA PRO A 624 -69.85 -2.12 10.39
C PRO A 624 -70.01 -2.92 9.09
N ALA A 625 -71.14 -3.60 8.94
CA ALA A 625 -71.44 -4.34 7.72
C ALA A 625 -71.52 -3.42 6.50
N THR A 626 -70.91 -3.85 5.39
CA THR A 626 -70.95 -3.17 4.10
C THR A 626 -72.38 -3.02 3.54
N ALA A 627 -72.62 -1.95 2.78
CA ALA A 627 -73.94 -1.62 2.25
C ALA A 627 -74.60 -2.76 1.43
N SER A 628 -75.92 -2.93 1.62
CA SER A 628 -76.72 -3.97 0.98
C SER A 628 -76.89 -3.77 -0.53
N GLU A 629 -77.18 -4.87 -1.23
CA GLU A 629 -77.52 -4.82 -2.65
C GLU A 629 -78.88 -4.16 -2.90
N THR A 630 -78.93 -3.26 -3.89
CA THR A 630 -80.16 -2.70 -4.45
C THR A 630 -80.45 -3.31 -5.82
N VAL A 631 -81.71 -3.65 -6.06
CA VAL A 631 -82.22 -4.20 -7.32
C VAL A 631 -83.13 -3.18 -7.99
N GLY A 632 -82.99 -3.00 -9.30
CA GLY A 632 -83.88 -2.18 -10.13
C GLY A 632 -83.12 -1.43 -11.22
N GLY A 633 -83.58 -1.49 -12.47
CA GLY A 633 -82.87 -0.89 -13.61
C GLY A 633 -83.77 -0.07 -14.53
N GLY A 634 -83.13 0.53 -15.54
CA GLY A 634 -83.76 1.00 -16.77
C GLY A 634 -84.11 2.49 -16.86
N GLY A 635 -83.63 3.15 -17.94
CA GLY A 635 -84.45 4.15 -18.64
C GLY A 635 -83.91 5.57 -18.84
N SER A 636 -83.17 5.78 -19.94
CA SER A 636 -83.36 6.85 -20.96
C SER A 636 -83.28 8.36 -20.63
N GLY A 637 -82.76 9.14 -21.61
CA GLY A 637 -82.97 10.60 -21.77
C GLY A 637 -81.87 11.48 -21.13
N SER A 638 -80.84 11.97 -21.84
CA SER A 638 -80.82 12.96 -22.95
C SER A 638 -81.00 14.42 -22.52
N GLY A 639 -80.00 15.28 -22.82
CA GLY A 639 -80.28 16.68 -23.20
C GLY A 639 -79.37 17.80 -22.69
N SER A 640 -78.36 18.18 -23.50
CA SER A 640 -77.79 19.55 -23.64
C SER A 640 -77.02 20.18 -22.46
N GLY A 641 -75.96 21.00 -22.65
CA GLY A 641 -75.25 21.37 -23.89
C GLY A 641 -74.38 22.63 -23.73
N SER A 642 -73.61 22.95 -24.79
CA SER A 642 -72.74 24.15 -24.96
C SER A 642 -71.38 24.17 -24.23
N GLY A 643 -70.24 24.50 -24.86
CA GLY A 643 -70.01 24.70 -26.30
C GLY A 643 -68.68 25.36 -26.69
N SER A 644 -68.10 24.90 -27.81
CA SER A 644 -67.19 25.60 -28.78
C SER A 644 -65.86 26.24 -28.30
N GLY A 645 -64.72 26.11 -29.01
CA GLY A 645 -64.52 25.53 -30.35
C GLY A 645 -63.06 25.38 -30.82
N SER A 646 -62.91 24.96 -32.09
CA SER A 646 -61.66 24.65 -32.87
C SER A 646 -61.14 25.87 -33.69
N PRO A 647 -60.14 25.81 -34.62
CA PRO A 647 -59.33 24.70 -35.21
C PRO A 647 -57.81 24.82 -34.83
N ALA A 648 -56.76 24.28 -35.48
CA ALA A 648 -56.45 23.50 -36.73
C ALA A 648 -55.26 22.52 -36.42
N SER A 649 -54.81 21.51 -37.20
CA SER A 649 -54.48 21.28 -38.64
C SER A 649 -53.20 21.98 -39.16
N PRO A 650 -52.39 21.40 -40.08
CA PRO A 650 -51.61 20.14 -39.94
C PRO A 650 -50.14 20.30 -40.44
N SER A 651 -49.29 19.26 -40.33
CA SER A 651 -48.43 18.72 -41.41
C SER A 651 -47.24 17.85 -40.93
N SER A 652 -46.83 16.93 -41.81
CA SER A 652 -45.78 15.91 -41.66
C SER A 652 -44.44 16.30 -42.30
N THR A 653 -43.32 15.73 -41.82
CA THR A 653 -42.29 15.09 -42.68
C THR A 653 -41.43 14.08 -41.91
N THR A 654 -41.55 12.81 -42.28
CA THR A 654 -40.49 11.78 -42.22
C THR A 654 -39.54 11.98 -43.44
N PRO A 655 -38.30 11.38 -43.54
CA PRO A 655 -38.06 9.95 -43.29
C PRO A 655 -36.72 9.52 -42.65
N LEU A 656 -36.71 8.21 -42.35
CA LEU A 656 -35.61 7.31 -42.00
C LEU A 656 -34.39 7.38 -42.94
N THR A 657 -33.18 7.18 -42.40
CA THR A 657 -32.12 6.35 -42.99
C THR A 657 -31.23 5.71 -41.92
N THR A 658 -30.80 4.47 -42.17
CA THR A 658 -29.81 3.68 -41.41
C THR A 658 -28.40 3.91 -41.99
N PRO A 659 -27.32 3.87 -41.19
CA PRO A 659 -26.29 2.82 -41.36
C PRO A 659 -25.83 2.25 -39.99
N ALA A 660 -25.61 0.94 -39.80
CA ALA A 660 -24.65 -0.01 -40.40
C ALA A 660 -23.31 -0.08 -39.64
N ASP A 661 -22.87 -1.31 -39.35
CA ASP A 661 -21.60 -1.62 -38.68
C ASP A 661 -20.40 -0.98 -39.37
N GLN A 662 -19.44 -0.47 -38.57
CA GLN A 662 -18.06 -0.25 -38.99
C GLN A 662 -17.10 -0.78 -37.91
N GLU A 663 -16.51 -1.90 -38.28
CA GLU A 663 -15.31 -2.54 -37.74
C GLU A 663 -14.20 -1.51 -37.41
N GLN A 664 -13.72 -1.49 -36.15
CA GLN A 664 -12.61 -0.61 -35.76
C GLN A 664 -11.26 -1.26 -36.07
N THR A 665 -10.59 -0.78 -37.13
CA THR A 665 -9.16 -1.01 -37.34
C THR A 665 -8.32 -0.25 -36.29
N PRO A 666 -7.20 -0.82 -35.82
CA PRO A 666 -6.36 -0.18 -34.81
C PRO A 666 -5.64 1.04 -35.38
N THR A 667 -5.80 2.20 -34.74
CA THR A 667 -5.08 3.43 -35.11
C THR A 667 -3.62 3.39 -34.65
N LYS A 668 -2.73 3.59 -35.63
CA LYS A 668 -1.30 3.84 -35.47
C LYS A 668 -1.03 5.00 -34.49
N PRO A 669 0.03 4.95 -33.67
CA PRO A 669 0.36 6.05 -32.75
C PRO A 669 0.64 7.36 -33.50
N GLU A 670 0.12 8.44 -32.94
CA GLU A 670 0.29 9.83 -33.39
C GLU A 670 1.70 10.35 -33.01
N PRO A 671 2.37 11.15 -33.86
CA PRO A 671 3.71 11.64 -33.57
C PRO A 671 3.73 12.64 -32.41
N GLU A 672 4.82 12.63 -31.64
CA GLU A 672 4.94 13.35 -30.37
C GLU A 672 4.88 14.89 -30.50
N SER A 673 4.12 15.53 -29.62
CA SER A 673 4.17 16.99 -29.41
C SER A 673 5.38 17.38 -28.58
N THR A 674 6.20 18.30 -29.09
CA THR A 674 7.43 18.79 -28.43
C THR A 674 7.20 19.96 -27.46
N ASN A 675 5.94 20.38 -27.25
CA ASN A 675 5.60 21.61 -26.53
C ASN A 675 4.92 21.33 -25.17
N ASP A 676 5.56 20.51 -24.32
CA ASP A 676 5.10 20.34 -22.93
C ASP A 676 5.52 21.55 -22.05
N LEU A 677 4.68 21.87 -21.07
CA LEU A 677 4.86 22.88 -20.03
C LEU A 677 6.00 22.51 -19.08
N PHE A 678 6.04 21.23 -18.71
CA PHE A 678 7.05 20.68 -17.83
C PHE A 678 8.17 20.04 -18.65
N LYS A 679 9.38 19.96 -18.08
CA LYS A 679 10.42 19.13 -18.69
C LYS A 679 10.01 17.66 -18.54
N ARG A 680 9.68 16.99 -19.66
CA ARG A 680 9.17 15.59 -19.68
C ARG A 680 10.07 14.58 -18.96
N SER A 681 11.38 14.84 -18.90
CA SER A 681 12.37 14.07 -18.15
C SER A 681 12.35 14.30 -16.63
N ILE A 682 11.49 15.19 -16.14
CA ILE A 682 11.34 15.60 -14.72
C ILE A 682 9.88 15.42 -14.25
N VAL A 683 8.88 15.61 -15.12
CA VAL A 683 7.45 15.43 -14.80
C VAL A 683 6.74 14.79 -15.99
N ASN A 684 5.90 13.78 -15.73
CA ASN A 684 4.92 13.31 -16.70
C ASN A 684 3.63 14.12 -16.56
N ALA A 685 3.40 15.06 -17.47
CA ALA A 685 2.24 15.94 -17.43
C ALA A 685 0.90 15.17 -17.48
N ALA A 686 0.83 14.02 -18.14
CA ALA A 686 -0.39 13.22 -18.24
C ALA A 686 -0.70 12.49 -16.92
N ASP A 687 0.32 11.93 -16.26
CA ASP A 687 0.14 11.24 -14.97
C ASP A 687 -0.08 12.21 -13.82
N LEU A 688 0.55 13.39 -13.86
CA LEU A 688 0.24 14.50 -12.96
C LEU A 688 -1.24 14.92 -13.07
N VAL A 689 -1.77 15.07 -14.28
CA VAL A 689 -3.20 15.37 -14.49
C VAL A 689 -4.10 14.28 -13.93
N LYS A 690 -3.81 12.99 -14.17
CA LYS A 690 -4.57 11.87 -13.59
C LYS A 690 -4.57 11.91 -12.06
N THR A 691 -3.40 12.12 -11.45
CA THR A 691 -3.26 12.18 -9.98
C THR A 691 -4.03 13.34 -9.38
N ILE A 692 -3.91 14.54 -9.94
CA ILE A 692 -4.64 15.71 -9.46
C ILE A 692 -6.15 15.53 -9.68
N ALA A 693 -6.58 14.96 -10.81
CA ALA A 693 -7.99 14.64 -11.04
C ALA A 693 -8.56 13.67 -9.99
N SER A 694 -7.84 12.59 -9.67
CA SER A 694 -8.25 11.65 -8.61
C SER A 694 -8.38 12.35 -7.25
N ARG A 695 -7.38 13.16 -6.87
CA ARG A 695 -7.39 13.91 -5.60
C ARG A 695 -8.53 14.94 -5.54
N VAL A 696 -8.87 15.57 -6.66
CA VAL A 696 -10.03 16.49 -6.77
C VAL A 696 -11.35 15.75 -6.55
N GLU A 697 -11.53 14.57 -7.15
CA GLU A 697 -12.76 13.78 -6.98
C GLU A 697 -12.89 13.23 -5.55
N ASP A 698 -11.79 12.83 -4.91
CA ASP A 698 -11.82 12.40 -3.50
C ASP A 698 -12.11 13.56 -2.55
N ALA A 699 -11.58 14.75 -2.82
CA ALA A 699 -11.91 15.97 -2.07
C ALA A 699 -13.40 16.33 -2.17
N LYS A 700 -14.01 16.20 -3.36
CA LYS A 700 -15.44 16.42 -3.59
C LYS A 700 -16.31 15.41 -2.82
N LYS A 701 -15.95 14.12 -2.84
CA LYS A 701 -16.67 13.06 -2.10
C LYS A 701 -16.64 13.27 -0.59
N ALA A 702 -15.49 13.70 -0.05
CA ALA A 702 -15.27 13.81 1.39
C ALA A 702 -15.91 15.06 2.03
N ASN A 703 -16.39 16.03 1.23
CA ASN A 703 -17.05 17.26 1.68
C ASN A 703 -16.29 18.00 2.80
N VAL A 704 -14.96 18.04 2.68
CA VAL A 704 -14.05 18.48 3.74
C VAL A 704 -14.13 19.99 3.95
N THR A 705 -14.55 20.40 5.15
CA THR A 705 -14.49 21.80 5.61
C THR A 705 -13.28 21.95 6.53
N MET A 706 -12.21 22.59 6.05
CA MET A 706 -10.98 22.81 6.84
C MET A 706 -11.01 24.18 7.51
N ASN A 707 -11.04 24.20 8.84
CA ASN A 707 -11.00 25.42 9.64
C ASN A 707 -9.68 25.47 10.43
N PHE A 708 -8.63 26.05 9.84
CA PHE A 708 -7.39 26.35 10.56
C PHE A 708 -7.55 27.66 11.36
N VAL A 709 -7.15 27.65 12.64
CA VAL A 709 -7.44 28.74 13.60
C VAL A 709 -6.76 30.07 13.25
N ASP A 710 -5.72 30.03 12.41
CA ASP A 710 -4.87 31.15 12.00
C ASP A 710 -4.96 31.47 10.50
N MET A 711 -5.95 30.91 9.81
CA MET A 711 -6.17 31.10 8.36
C MET A 711 -7.32 32.06 8.03
N GLN A 712 -8.26 32.31 8.96
CA GLN A 712 -9.46 33.10 8.68
C GLN A 712 -9.12 34.54 8.23
N GLY A 713 -9.46 34.88 6.99
CA GLY A 713 -9.16 36.20 6.40
C GLY A 713 -7.70 36.37 5.95
N HIS A 714 -6.92 35.28 5.93
CA HIS A 714 -5.56 35.29 5.42
C HIS A 714 -5.55 35.27 3.88
N TRP A 715 -4.69 36.06 3.24
CA TRP A 715 -4.66 36.22 1.78
C TRP A 715 -4.47 34.90 1.00
N ALA A 716 -3.80 33.91 1.63
CA ALA A 716 -3.54 32.59 1.06
C ALA A 716 -4.56 31.51 1.45
N GLU A 717 -5.68 31.88 2.10
CA GLU A 717 -6.69 30.94 2.61
C GLU A 717 -7.24 30.00 1.51
N GLU A 718 -7.53 30.53 0.31
CA GLU A 718 -7.97 29.71 -0.84
C GLU A 718 -6.90 28.67 -1.23
N THR A 719 -5.66 29.11 -1.41
CA THR A 719 -4.51 28.29 -1.81
C THR A 719 -4.23 27.18 -0.79
N ILE A 720 -4.22 27.50 0.49
CA ILE A 720 -4.00 26.55 1.58
C ILE A 720 -5.11 25.49 1.59
N ASN A 721 -6.37 25.93 1.51
CA ASN A 721 -7.52 25.04 1.41
C ASN A 721 -7.40 24.06 0.23
N THR A 722 -6.90 24.51 -0.93
CA THR A 722 -6.73 23.67 -2.11
C THR A 722 -5.70 22.55 -1.89
N PHE A 723 -4.48 22.86 -1.43
CA PHE A 723 -3.48 21.80 -1.17
C PHE A 723 -3.89 20.86 -0.03
N THR A 724 -4.63 21.36 0.97
CA THR A 724 -5.15 20.54 2.07
C THR A 724 -6.29 19.62 1.60
N LYS A 725 -7.26 20.12 0.82
CA LYS A 725 -8.32 19.30 0.19
C LYS A 725 -7.73 18.17 -0.67
N LEU A 726 -6.67 18.47 -1.43
CA LEU A 726 -5.95 17.51 -2.27
C LEU A 726 -5.07 16.51 -1.49
N LYS A 727 -4.97 16.63 -0.15
CA LYS A 727 -4.09 15.85 0.72
C LYS A 727 -2.62 15.89 0.26
N LEU A 728 -2.15 17.07 -0.16
CA LEU A 728 -0.75 17.34 -0.50
C LEU A 728 0.00 17.97 0.67
N ILE A 729 -0.72 18.64 1.58
CA ILE A 729 -0.19 19.26 2.79
C ILE A 729 -1.20 19.21 3.95
N ASN A 730 -0.68 19.04 5.17
CA ASN A 730 -1.46 19.08 6.41
C ASN A 730 -1.09 20.32 7.24
N GLY A 731 -1.99 20.78 8.10
CA GLY A 731 -1.67 21.71 9.18
C GLY A 731 -1.00 20.98 10.37
N TYR A 732 -0.81 21.71 11.46
CA TYR A 732 -0.28 21.21 12.72
C TYR A 732 -1.41 20.63 13.60
N GLU A 733 -1.04 19.76 14.55
CA GLU A 733 -1.98 19.08 15.46
C GLU A 733 -2.76 20.04 16.38
N ASP A 734 -2.24 21.25 16.60
CA ASP A 734 -2.89 22.32 17.35
C ASP A 734 -4.00 23.05 16.56
N GLY A 735 -4.30 22.62 15.34
CA GLY A 735 -5.29 23.22 14.46
C GLY A 735 -4.81 24.49 13.73
N SER A 736 -3.53 24.85 13.83
CA SER A 736 -2.91 25.94 13.05
C SER A 736 -2.34 25.46 11.72
N PHE A 737 -2.20 26.35 10.75
CA PHE A 737 -1.45 26.11 9.50
C PHE A 737 -0.10 26.84 9.47
N ARG A 738 0.02 27.91 10.24
CA ARG A 738 1.17 28.83 10.37
C ARG A 738 1.61 29.42 9.03
N PRO A 739 0.70 30.07 8.26
CA PRO A 739 0.95 30.48 6.89
C PRO A 739 2.09 31.50 6.73
N ASN A 740 2.34 32.32 7.75
CA ASN A 740 3.39 33.34 7.75
C ASN A 740 4.72 32.86 8.32
N ASN A 741 4.83 31.61 8.79
CA ASN A 741 6.11 31.08 9.23
C ASN A 741 7.06 30.92 8.04
N PRO A 742 8.36 31.20 8.20
CA PRO A 742 9.39 30.81 7.25
C PRO A 742 9.37 29.29 7.03
N ILE A 743 9.54 28.86 5.79
CA ILE A 743 9.61 27.45 5.40
C ILE A 743 11.07 27.02 5.18
N THR A 744 11.42 25.80 5.60
CA THR A 744 12.75 25.21 5.38
C THR A 744 12.94 24.68 3.96
N ARG A 745 14.20 24.54 3.54
CA ARG A 745 14.57 23.96 2.24
C ARG A 745 14.12 22.51 2.10
N ALA A 746 14.17 21.73 3.18
CA ALA A 746 13.60 20.38 3.24
C ALA A 746 12.08 20.38 3.00
N GLU A 747 11.32 21.17 3.77
CA GLU A 747 9.87 21.26 3.60
C GLU A 747 9.48 21.69 2.18
N PHE A 748 10.21 22.62 1.57
CA PHE A 748 9.92 23.04 0.20
C PHE A 748 10.24 21.95 -0.84
N ALA A 749 11.35 21.22 -0.70
CA ALA A 749 11.67 20.08 -1.57
C ALA A 749 10.57 19.00 -1.55
N VAL A 750 10.07 18.67 -0.35
CA VAL A 750 8.94 17.74 -0.16
C VAL A 750 7.65 18.27 -0.81
N MET A 751 7.37 19.56 -0.69
CA MET A 751 6.19 20.17 -1.35
C MET A 751 6.30 20.10 -2.88
N LEU A 752 7.47 20.34 -3.45
CA LEU A 752 7.72 20.20 -4.88
C LEU A 752 7.50 18.75 -5.34
N ASN A 753 8.09 17.77 -4.65
CA ASN A 753 7.98 16.37 -5.06
C ASN A 753 6.52 15.89 -5.03
N ARG A 754 5.81 16.18 -3.93
CA ARG A 754 4.38 15.82 -3.77
C ARG A 754 3.47 16.53 -4.77
N ALA A 755 3.76 17.78 -5.11
CA ALA A 755 2.92 18.56 -6.02
C ALA A 755 3.11 18.22 -7.51
N PHE A 756 4.32 17.84 -7.91
CA PHE A 756 4.67 17.62 -9.33
C PHE A 756 4.94 16.17 -9.71
N GLN A 757 5.07 15.26 -8.74
CA GLN A 757 5.44 13.85 -8.97
C GLN A 757 6.74 13.75 -9.78
N ILE A 758 7.84 14.26 -9.19
CA ILE A 758 9.12 14.38 -9.88
C ILE A 758 9.64 12.98 -10.21
N GLN A 759 9.90 12.76 -11.50
CA GLN A 759 10.35 11.49 -12.07
C GLN A 759 11.66 11.69 -12.82
N GLY A 760 12.52 10.66 -12.80
CA GLY A 760 13.72 10.62 -13.63
C GLY A 760 14.93 11.34 -13.04
N GLY A 761 16.10 10.89 -13.48
CA GLY A 761 17.40 11.32 -12.99
C GLY A 761 18.46 10.24 -13.19
N SER A 762 19.73 10.63 -13.36
CA SER A 762 20.83 9.66 -13.47
C SER A 762 21.11 8.97 -12.12
N THR A 763 21.52 7.69 -12.16
CA THR A 763 21.76 6.79 -11.01
C THR A 763 22.90 7.19 -10.06
N MET A 764 23.38 8.44 -10.15
CA MET A 764 24.42 9.02 -9.31
C MET A 764 23.93 10.36 -8.74
N SER A 765 23.43 10.35 -7.51
CA SER A 765 23.33 11.58 -6.72
C SER A 765 24.75 12.02 -6.34
N PRO A 766 25.19 13.27 -6.61
CA PRO A 766 26.42 13.82 -6.04
C PRO A 766 26.22 13.99 -4.52
N GLY A 767 26.51 12.92 -3.77
CA GLY A 767 26.14 12.74 -2.37
C GLY A 767 26.27 14.00 -1.50
N LEU A 768 25.12 14.51 -1.07
CA LEU A 768 25.02 15.69 -0.21
C LEU A 768 25.34 15.30 1.23
N LYS A 769 26.27 16.00 1.86
CA LYS A 769 26.91 15.59 3.13
C LYS A 769 26.02 15.70 4.36
N ASP A 770 24.89 16.38 4.27
CA ASP A 770 24.09 16.84 5.42
C ASP A 770 22.60 16.48 5.29
N ILE A 771 22.25 15.52 4.42
CA ILE A 771 20.88 15.04 4.25
C ILE A 771 20.63 13.65 4.84
N GLU A 772 21.67 12.95 5.32
CA GLU A 772 21.58 11.57 5.81
C GLU A 772 20.56 11.44 6.96
N ASP A 773 20.62 12.35 7.93
CA ASP A 773 19.68 12.42 9.06
C ASP A 773 18.41 13.26 8.76
N SER A 774 18.17 13.63 7.50
CA SER A 774 17.04 14.48 7.13
C SER A 774 15.77 13.66 6.89
N TRP A 775 14.67 14.02 7.55
CA TRP A 775 13.35 13.44 7.28
C TRP A 775 12.88 13.60 5.82
N ALA A 776 13.48 14.54 5.08
CA ALA A 776 13.21 14.82 3.67
C ALA A 776 14.25 14.20 2.72
N LYS A 777 15.14 13.30 3.20
CA LYS A 777 16.25 12.73 2.42
C LYS A 777 15.81 12.22 1.04
N GLU A 778 14.81 11.33 1.01
CA GLU A 778 14.32 10.68 -0.22
C GLU A 778 13.76 11.70 -1.22
N ASP A 779 12.99 12.70 -0.74
CA ASP A 779 12.48 13.80 -1.56
C ASP A 779 13.62 14.66 -2.13
N ILE A 780 14.63 14.98 -1.30
CA ILE A 780 15.81 15.76 -1.72
C ILE A 780 16.63 14.98 -2.75
N GLU A 781 16.90 13.69 -2.52
CA GLU A 781 17.62 12.82 -3.45
C GLU A 781 16.89 12.66 -4.79
N THR A 782 15.56 12.53 -4.76
CA THR A 782 14.71 12.54 -5.97
C THR A 782 14.90 13.83 -6.78
N LEU A 783 14.80 14.99 -6.13
CA LEU A 783 15.01 16.28 -6.78
C LEU A 783 16.46 16.50 -7.22
N VAL A 784 17.44 15.90 -6.56
CA VAL A 784 18.86 15.95 -6.97
C VAL A 784 19.10 15.11 -8.22
N ALA A 785 18.60 13.87 -8.23
CA ALA A 785 18.70 12.99 -9.40
C ALA A 785 18.06 13.66 -10.64
N ALA A 786 16.90 14.29 -10.46
CA ALA A 786 16.18 15.03 -11.51
C ALA A 786 16.87 16.35 -11.96
N GLY A 787 18.00 16.73 -11.36
CA GLY A 787 18.69 18.01 -11.64
C GLY A 787 17.93 19.25 -11.17
N VAL A 788 16.91 19.09 -10.32
CA VAL A 788 16.15 20.18 -9.71
C VAL A 788 16.95 20.81 -8.56
N ILE A 789 17.69 20.01 -7.79
CA ILE A 789 18.58 20.46 -6.71
C ILE A 789 20.03 20.09 -7.03
N ASN A 790 20.97 21.03 -6.86
CA ASN A 790 22.41 20.77 -7.04
C ASN A 790 23.23 20.84 -5.74
N GLY A 791 22.58 21.17 -4.62
CA GLY A 791 23.28 21.57 -3.39
C GLY A 791 24.00 22.91 -3.51
N TYR A 792 24.75 23.26 -2.46
CA TYR A 792 25.70 24.37 -2.40
C TYR A 792 27.11 23.91 -2.80
N PRO A 793 28.03 24.82 -3.18
CA PRO A 793 29.41 24.46 -3.58
C PRO A 793 30.26 23.73 -2.52
N ASP A 794 29.84 23.74 -1.26
CA ASP A 794 30.46 22.98 -0.16
C ASP A 794 30.04 21.50 -0.12
N GLY A 795 29.09 21.08 -0.97
CA GLY A 795 28.54 19.72 -1.03
C GLY A 795 27.41 19.48 -0.02
N THR A 796 26.71 20.52 0.41
CA THR A 796 25.58 20.43 1.37
C THR A 796 24.27 20.93 0.74
N PHE A 797 23.13 20.55 1.29
CA PHE A 797 21.81 21.06 0.93
C PHE A 797 21.23 22.03 1.97
N LYS A 798 21.63 21.92 3.24
CA LYS A 798 21.16 22.69 4.40
C LYS A 798 19.66 22.52 4.63
N PRO A 799 19.18 21.28 4.88
CA PRO A 799 17.75 20.96 4.92
C PRO A 799 16.96 21.82 5.91
N ASN A 800 17.53 22.11 7.08
CA ASN A 800 16.89 22.90 8.15
C ASN A 800 17.04 24.42 7.98
N GLN A 801 17.75 24.90 6.95
CA GLN A 801 17.85 26.33 6.64
C GLN A 801 16.56 26.79 5.95
N THR A 802 16.09 27.99 6.26
CA THR A 802 14.95 28.62 5.58
C THR A 802 15.27 28.89 4.10
N VAL A 803 14.36 28.53 3.19
CA VAL A 803 14.53 28.76 1.76
C VAL A 803 14.30 30.23 1.39
N THR A 804 15.12 30.78 0.51
CA THR A 804 14.94 32.15 0.01
C THR A 804 14.01 32.20 -1.19
N ARG A 805 13.43 33.38 -1.47
CA ARG A 805 12.53 33.58 -2.63
C ARG A 805 13.20 33.30 -3.97
N GLU A 806 14.48 33.63 -4.15
CA GLU A 806 15.24 33.26 -5.35
C GLU A 806 15.47 31.74 -5.46
N GLU A 807 15.73 31.05 -4.35
CA GLU A 807 15.96 29.59 -4.34
C GLU A 807 14.70 28.82 -4.74
N MET A 808 13.52 29.25 -4.30
CA MET A 808 12.24 28.64 -4.74
C MET A 808 12.03 28.77 -6.26
N VAL A 809 12.35 29.94 -6.83
CA VAL A 809 12.25 30.18 -8.27
C VAL A 809 13.21 29.28 -9.05
N VAL A 810 14.45 29.11 -8.58
CA VAL A 810 15.46 28.28 -9.23
C VAL A 810 15.08 26.80 -9.25
N MET A 811 14.48 26.27 -8.18
CA MET A 811 13.99 24.89 -8.20
C MET A 811 12.82 24.72 -9.20
N LEU A 812 11.89 25.66 -9.24
CA LEU A 812 10.75 25.62 -10.16
C LEU A 812 11.14 25.82 -11.63
N SER A 813 12.09 26.73 -11.94
CA SER A 813 12.61 26.94 -13.30
C SER A 813 13.31 25.69 -13.86
N ARG A 814 13.81 24.82 -12.98
CA ARG A 814 14.36 23.52 -13.36
C ARG A 814 13.29 22.49 -13.70
N ILE A 815 12.14 22.51 -13.02
CA ILE A 815 10.99 21.64 -13.31
C ILE A 815 10.26 22.06 -14.61
N MET A 816 10.09 23.36 -14.84
CA MET A 816 9.35 23.89 -16.00
C MET A 816 10.22 24.10 -17.23
N ASN A 817 9.58 24.14 -18.41
CA ASN A 817 10.19 24.69 -19.61
C ASN A 817 9.78 26.18 -19.75
N LEU A 818 10.55 27.07 -19.11
CA LEU A 818 10.24 28.51 -19.06
C LEU A 818 10.14 29.19 -20.44
N ASP A 819 10.71 28.61 -21.50
CA ASP A 819 10.65 29.17 -22.85
C ASP A 819 9.40 28.78 -23.63
N ASN A 820 8.69 27.74 -23.19
CA ASN A 820 7.39 27.35 -23.71
C ASN A 820 6.22 28.15 -23.07
N LEU A 821 6.51 29.10 -22.17
CA LEU A 821 5.51 29.88 -21.44
C LEU A 821 5.11 31.16 -22.18
N GLU A 822 3.83 31.52 -22.11
CA GLU A 822 3.37 32.86 -22.45
C GLU A 822 3.96 33.88 -21.46
N LYS A 823 4.67 34.90 -21.97
CA LYS A 823 5.40 35.89 -21.17
C LYS A 823 4.81 37.29 -21.37
N ASP A 824 4.19 37.83 -20.32
CA ASP A 824 3.76 39.22 -20.25
C ASP A 824 4.97 40.13 -19.98
N GLN A 825 5.51 40.73 -21.04
CA GLN A 825 6.69 41.61 -21.00
C GLN A 825 6.48 42.90 -20.18
N THR A 826 5.26 43.21 -19.73
CA THR A 826 5.01 44.33 -18.80
C THR A 826 5.31 43.98 -17.34
N LYS A 827 5.53 42.70 -17.02
CA LYS A 827 5.87 42.18 -15.69
C LYS A 827 7.35 41.82 -15.58
N GLY A 828 7.80 41.56 -14.34
CA GLY A 828 9.17 41.13 -14.02
C GLY A 828 10.20 42.24 -13.86
N HIS A 829 9.81 43.51 -14.03
CA HIS A 829 10.67 44.68 -13.82
C HIS A 829 10.76 45.01 -12.32
N PHE A 830 11.69 44.39 -11.60
CA PHE A 830 11.97 44.68 -10.18
C PHE A 830 13.28 45.44 -10.00
N ASN A 831 13.29 46.42 -9.10
CA ASN A 831 14.42 47.35 -8.92
C ASN A 831 15.64 46.74 -8.20
N ASP A 832 15.51 45.51 -7.69
CA ASP A 832 16.44 44.86 -6.77
C ASP A 832 17.02 43.53 -7.29
N LEU A 833 16.83 43.21 -8.58
CA LEU A 833 17.44 42.01 -9.19
C LEU A 833 18.95 42.14 -9.45
N ASN A 834 19.50 43.35 -9.40
CA ASN A 834 20.91 43.60 -9.68
C ASN A 834 21.81 42.92 -8.62
N GLY A 835 22.51 41.86 -9.01
CA GLY A 835 23.31 41.01 -8.11
C GLY A 835 22.58 39.77 -7.56
N ALA A 836 21.32 39.53 -7.94
CA ALA A 836 20.67 38.24 -7.71
C ALA A 836 21.17 37.22 -8.75
N TYR A 837 21.53 36.01 -8.32
CA TYR A 837 22.06 34.98 -9.24
C TYR A 837 20.97 34.36 -10.13
N ALA A 838 19.71 34.49 -9.72
CA ALA A 838 18.52 34.00 -10.42
C ALA A 838 17.73 35.11 -11.12
N ALA A 839 18.38 36.23 -11.48
CA ALA A 839 17.69 37.41 -11.98
C ALA A 839 16.86 37.13 -13.25
N GLU A 840 17.39 36.33 -14.17
CA GLU A 840 16.72 35.95 -15.42
C GLU A 840 15.52 35.03 -15.15
N GLU A 841 15.68 34.03 -14.27
CA GLU A 841 14.61 33.11 -13.90
C GLU A 841 13.49 33.80 -13.10
N ILE A 842 13.84 34.76 -12.24
CA ILE A 842 12.87 35.60 -11.50
C ILE A 842 12.07 36.46 -12.49
N GLN A 843 12.74 37.11 -13.45
CA GLN A 843 12.07 37.91 -14.46
C GLN A 843 11.14 37.04 -15.32
N ALA A 844 11.64 35.94 -15.89
CA ALA A 844 10.85 35.03 -16.71
C ALA A 844 9.65 34.43 -15.96
N SER A 845 9.85 34.03 -14.69
CA SER A 845 8.78 33.51 -13.83
C SER A 845 7.73 34.58 -13.51
N ALA A 846 8.12 35.84 -13.35
CA ALA A 846 7.19 36.94 -13.13
C ALA A 846 6.39 37.29 -14.40
N GLN A 847 7.03 37.23 -15.57
CA GLN A 847 6.39 37.42 -16.88
C GLN A 847 5.34 36.33 -17.17
N ALA A 848 5.61 35.09 -16.78
CA ALA A 848 4.66 33.98 -16.85
C ALA A 848 3.64 33.94 -15.70
N GLY A 849 3.65 34.92 -14.77
CA GLY A 849 2.69 34.99 -13.66
C GLY A 849 2.90 33.97 -12.54
N ILE A 850 4.04 33.26 -12.52
CA ILE A 850 4.39 32.29 -11.48
C ILE A 850 4.71 33.02 -10.15
N VAL A 851 5.42 34.15 -10.23
CA VAL A 851 5.78 34.98 -9.06
C VAL A 851 5.36 36.43 -9.19
N SER A 852 5.22 37.09 -8.04
CA SER A 852 4.98 38.52 -7.90
C SER A 852 6.00 39.16 -6.93
N GLY A 853 6.24 40.47 -7.11
CA GLY A 853 7.00 41.27 -6.16
C GLY A 853 6.21 41.63 -4.91
N LYS A 854 6.82 42.36 -3.97
CA LYS A 854 6.20 42.74 -2.68
C LYS A 854 5.27 43.97 -2.77
N GLY A 855 5.12 44.57 -3.96
CA GLY A 855 4.21 45.70 -4.23
C GLY A 855 4.86 47.10 -4.17
N ASP A 856 6.09 47.18 -3.68
CA ASP A 856 6.94 48.38 -3.61
C ASP A 856 7.92 48.52 -4.81
N GLY A 857 7.79 47.65 -5.82
CA GLY A 857 8.72 47.54 -6.93
C GLY A 857 9.93 46.62 -6.68
N SER A 858 9.98 45.94 -5.53
CA SER A 858 11.01 44.92 -5.22
C SER A 858 10.49 43.49 -5.35
N PHE A 859 11.40 42.54 -5.58
CA PHE A 859 11.15 41.10 -5.46
C PHE A 859 11.62 40.52 -4.11
N ASN A 860 12.62 41.15 -3.49
CA ASN A 860 13.38 40.73 -2.32
C ASN A 860 13.95 39.29 -2.45
N PRO A 861 14.85 39.03 -3.44
CA PRO A 861 15.34 37.70 -3.77
C PRO A 861 16.00 36.97 -2.59
N LYS A 862 16.76 37.70 -1.76
CA LYS A 862 17.47 37.16 -0.59
C LYS A 862 16.58 36.94 0.66
N SER A 863 15.31 37.36 0.63
CA SER A 863 14.43 37.21 1.80
C SER A 863 13.87 35.79 1.91
N ASN A 864 13.71 35.32 3.15
CA ASN A 864 13.11 34.02 3.45
C ASN A 864 11.67 33.98 2.96
N ALA A 865 11.28 32.90 2.30
CA ALA A 865 9.90 32.68 1.88
C ALA A 865 9.03 32.20 3.05
N THR A 866 7.76 32.61 3.07
CA THR A 866 6.77 32.00 3.98
C THR A 866 6.16 30.74 3.39
N ARG A 867 5.63 29.87 4.27
CA ARG A 867 4.90 28.67 3.90
C ARG A 867 3.69 28.94 2.98
N ALA A 868 3.02 30.08 3.14
CA ALA A 868 1.97 30.54 2.22
C ALA A 868 2.51 30.95 0.84
N GLU A 869 3.64 31.66 0.78
CA GLU A 869 4.28 32.01 -0.50
C GLU A 869 4.74 30.77 -1.27
N ALA A 870 5.27 29.77 -0.56
CA ALA A 870 5.69 28.48 -1.12
C ALA A 870 4.53 27.67 -1.73
N LEU A 871 3.35 27.66 -1.12
CA LEU A 871 2.18 27.05 -1.74
C LEU A 871 1.65 27.88 -2.92
N GLN A 872 1.63 29.21 -2.81
CA GLN A 872 1.10 30.08 -3.86
C GLN A 872 1.88 29.93 -5.16
N ILE A 873 3.21 29.90 -5.09
CA ILE A 873 4.06 29.74 -6.27
C ILE A 873 3.83 28.38 -6.96
N ILE A 874 3.66 27.30 -6.19
CA ILE A 874 3.33 25.96 -6.73
C ILE A 874 1.92 25.97 -7.37
N LEU A 875 0.92 26.61 -6.74
CA LEU A 875 -0.42 26.71 -7.31
C LEU A 875 -0.42 27.47 -8.63
N ASN A 876 0.35 28.56 -8.71
CA ASN A 876 0.46 29.36 -9.92
C ASN A 876 1.02 28.51 -11.08
N VAL A 877 2.08 27.71 -10.83
CA VAL A 877 2.63 26.78 -11.83
C VAL A 877 1.60 25.75 -12.27
N LEU A 878 0.90 25.09 -11.34
CA LEU A 878 -0.13 24.09 -11.69
C LEU A 878 -1.26 24.72 -12.52
N LYS A 879 -1.67 25.96 -12.21
CA LYS A 879 -2.70 26.70 -12.97
C LYS A 879 -2.23 27.19 -14.36
N LEU A 880 -0.96 27.02 -14.74
CA LEU A 880 -0.51 27.30 -16.12
C LEU A 880 -1.00 26.25 -17.14
N LYS A 881 -1.22 24.99 -16.73
CA LYS A 881 -1.83 23.98 -17.62
C LYS A 881 -3.35 24.07 -17.53
N PRO A 882 -4.08 24.30 -18.65
CA PRO A 882 -5.53 24.48 -18.62
C PRO A 882 -6.31 23.35 -17.94
N GLU A 883 -5.94 22.09 -18.17
CA GLU A 883 -6.57 20.91 -17.52
C GLU A 883 -6.43 20.96 -16.00
N LEU A 884 -5.22 21.20 -15.48
CA LEU A 884 -4.95 21.31 -14.05
C LEU A 884 -5.68 22.52 -13.45
N LYS A 885 -5.69 23.65 -14.16
CA LYS A 885 -6.43 24.85 -13.76
C LYS A 885 -7.92 24.55 -13.57
N THR A 886 -8.58 23.95 -14.55
CA THR A 886 -10.01 23.59 -14.47
C THR A 886 -10.30 22.58 -13.35
N LEU A 887 -9.41 21.59 -13.14
CA LEU A 887 -9.54 20.64 -12.04
C LEU A 887 -9.46 21.35 -10.67
N LEU A 888 -8.46 22.20 -10.48
CA LEU A 888 -8.22 22.93 -9.22
C LEU A 888 -9.32 23.96 -8.94
N GLU A 889 -9.80 24.66 -9.96
CA GLU A 889 -10.92 25.61 -9.84
C GLU A 889 -12.25 24.91 -9.49
N SER A 890 -12.41 23.61 -9.79
CA SER A 890 -13.60 22.83 -9.42
C SER A 890 -13.70 22.43 -7.93
N LEU A 891 -12.78 22.91 -7.09
CA LEU A 891 -12.78 22.69 -5.63
C LEU A 891 -13.42 23.84 -4.82
N HIS A 892 -13.89 24.90 -5.49
CA HIS A 892 -14.36 26.16 -4.89
C HIS A 892 -15.85 26.41 -5.14
#